data_AF-A0A812S2J9-F1
#
_entry.id   AF-A0A812S2J9-F1
#
_cell.length_a   1.000
_cell.length_b   1.000
_cell.length_c   1.000
_cell.angle_alpha   90.00
_cell.angle_beta   90.00
_cell.angle_gamma   90.00
#
_symmetry.space_group_name_H-M   'P 1'
#
loop_
_entity.id
_entity.type
_entity.pdbx_description
1 polymer ?
#
loop_
_entity_poly.entity_id
_entity_poly.type
_entity_poly.pdbx_seq_one_letter_code
_entity_poly.pdbx_strand_id
1 'polypeptide(L)'
;MIRVDGDVRRINLPPLEHNEVHGLIYEIMNDKQRKDFEEFLETDFSFEVPGVARFRVNAFNQNRGAGAVFRTIPSKVLTMEDLGMGQVFKDVSMVPRGLVLVTGPTGSGKSTTLAAMIDYINDNRYDHILTIEDPIEFVHESKKCLLNQREVHRDTHGFNEALRSALREDPDIILVGELRDLETIRLALTAAETGHLVFGTLHTTSAAKTIDRIIDVFPAEEKDMVRSMLSESLNAVVSQTLLKKVNGGRVAAHEIMIGTPAIRNLVREGKVAQMYSAIQTSAGVGMQTLDQCMEFDKLLKLMVEKGASDLFITAGKPPMVKVNGKLYAAGKSSLSPEQSKELVYGVMNPEQQATFDKEHECNFAINTRGLGRFRVSSFFQRNLVGMVLRRIEVNIPRVSDLGLPPIIEDLAMTKRGLIIFVGATGTGKSTSLASMIGHRNENSSGHIISIEDPIEFVHQHKGCIVTQREVGVDTDSFEIALKNTLRQAPDVIMIGEVRSRETMEHALTFAETGHLCLCTLHANNANQALDRIIHFFPSDRHSQIWMDLSLNLKAMVAQQLVTTVDGQGRRAAIEILINTPLMADHIRKGEVHLLKELMTNSTQQGMQTFDQALYKLYAEGEITYDSAIASADSPNDLRLMIKLGADSKSNPMEGVDHLSIEADEDEAAFSFRR
;
A
#
# COMPACT_ATOMS: atom_id res chain seq x y z
N MET A 1 34.35 -18.47 5.04
CA MET A 1 33.38 -18.22 3.94
C MET A 1 32.17 -17.50 4.53
N ILE A 2 31.44 -16.72 3.74
CA ILE A 2 30.20 -16.04 4.19
C ILE A 2 29.06 -16.37 3.24
N ARG A 3 27.81 -16.36 3.73
CA ARG A 3 26.63 -16.57 2.88
C ARG A 3 25.98 -15.21 2.59
N VAL A 4 25.87 -14.84 1.32
CA VAL A 4 25.23 -13.61 0.85
C VAL A 4 24.14 -14.00 -0.14
N ASP A 5 22.89 -13.59 0.14
CA ASP A 5 21.70 -13.91 -0.67
C ASP A 5 21.46 -15.41 -0.92
N GLY A 6 21.88 -16.25 0.03
CA GLY A 6 21.73 -17.70 -0.06
C GLY A 6 22.96 -18.43 -0.62
N ASP A 7 23.88 -17.72 -1.27
CA ASP A 7 25.08 -18.28 -1.88
C ASP A 7 26.29 -18.17 -0.95
N VAL A 8 27.06 -19.26 -0.86
CA VAL A 8 28.31 -19.29 -0.07
C VAL A 8 29.45 -18.69 -0.88
N ARG A 9 30.01 -17.59 -0.41
CA ARG A 9 31.12 -16.87 -1.03
C ARG A 9 32.39 -17.02 -0.19
N ARG A 10 33.53 -17.18 -0.87
CA ARG A 10 34.84 -17.12 -0.23
C ARG A 10 35.15 -15.68 0.14
N ILE A 11 35.66 -15.50 1.36
CA ILE A 11 36.27 -14.24 1.81
C ILE A 11 37.73 -14.26 1.41
N ASN A 12 38.31 -13.09 1.16
CA ASN A 12 39.69 -12.95 0.67
C ASN A 12 40.71 -13.17 1.80
N LEU A 13 40.71 -14.37 2.36
CA LEU A 13 41.64 -14.84 3.39
C LEU A 13 42.22 -16.20 2.95
N PRO A 14 43.48 -16.49 3.32
CA PRO A 14 44.05 -17.82 3.09
C PRO A 14 43.25 -18.90 3.85
N PRO A 15 43.30 -20.17 3.40
CA PRO A 15 42.77 -21.29 4.18
C PRO A 15 43.40 -21.29 5.58
N LEU A 16 42.57 -21.42 6.61
CA LEU A 16 43.02 -21.50 8.00
C LEU A 16 43.29 -22.96 8.37
N GLU A 17 44.36 -23.18 9.11
CA GLU A 17 44.74 -24.48 9.67
C GLU A 17 43.98 -24.77 10.97
N HIS A 18 43.91 -26.05 11.37
CA HIS A 18 43.17 -26.49 12.55
C HIS A 18 43.50 -25.67 13.82
N ASN A 19 44.79 -25.46 14.10
CA ASN A 19 45.22 -24.75 15.31
C ASN A 19 44.78 -23.29 15.33
N GLU A 20 44.71 -22.65 14.16
CA GLU A 20 44.25 -21.26 14.02
C GLU A 20 42.74 -21.18 14.27
N VAL A 21 41.97 -22.07 13.65
CA VAL A 21 40.51 -22.13 13.82
C VAL A 21 40.14 -22.50 15.25
N HIS A 22 40.83 -23.48 15.84
CA HIS A 22 40.63 -23.87 17.22
C HIS A 22 40.90 -22.67 18.14
N GLY A 23 42.04 -21.98 18.02
CA GLY A 23 42.37 -20.81 18.83
C GLY A 23 41.29 -19.73 18.77
N LEU A 24 40.83 -19.36 17.58
CA LEU A 24 39.77 -18.35 17.39
C LEU A 24 38.44 -18.74 18.05
N ILE A 25 38.04 -20.02 17.94
CA ILE A 25 36.80 -20.52 18.54
C ILE A 25 36.94 -20.57 20.07
N TYR A 26 38.09 -21.01 20.57
CA TYR A 26 38.34 -21.18 22.00
C TYR A 26 38.41 -19.84 22.75
N GLU A 27 38.85 -18.78 22.07
CA GLU A 27 38.96 -17.43 22.62
C GLU A 27 37.59 -16.80 22.91
N ILE A 28 36.58 -17.14 22.11
CA ILE A 28 35.20 -16.63 22.28
C ILE A 28 34.34 -17.49 23.22
N MET A 29 34.86 -18.62 23.70
CA MET A 29 34.19 -19.51 24.65
C MET A 29 34.56 -19.19 26.11
N ASN A 30 33.59 -19.37 27.02
CA ASN A 30 33.86 -19.41 28.46
C ASN A 30 34.35 -20.81 28.92
N ASP A 31 34.82 -20.92 30.16
CA ASP A 31 35.42 -22.16 30.68
C ASP A 31 34.48 -23.37 30.67
N LYS A 32 33.17 -23.14 30.83
CA LYS A 32 32.17 -24.22 30.74
C LYS A 32 32.01 -24.68 29.29
N GLN A 33 31.83 -23.76 28.36
CA GLN A 33 31.69 -24.04 26.93
C GLN A 33 32.93 -24.74 26.36
N ARG A 34 34.13 -24.39 26.84
CA ARG A 34 35.38 -25.07 26.52
C ARG A 34 35.35 -26.54 26.95
N LYS A 35 34.94 -26.80 28.19
CA LYS A 35 34.73 -28.16 28.69
C LYS A 35 33.70 -28.93 27.87
N ASP A 36 32.55 -28.32 27.61
CA ASP A 36 31.47 -28.94 26.84
C ASP A 36 31.97 -29.26 25.40
N PHE A 37 32.73 -28.35 24.77
CA PHE A 37 33.32 -28.57 23.46
C PHE A 37 34.38 -29.68 23.45
N GLU A 38 35.19 -29.80 24.50
CA GLU A 38 36.18 -30.87 24.64
C GLU A 38 35.53 -32.24 24.90
N GLU A 39 34.48 -32.27 25.71
CA GLU A 39 33.79 -33.51 26.11
C GLU A 39 32.86 -34.03 25.02
N PHE A 40 32.03 -33.15 24.45
CA PHE A 40 30.98 -33.52 23.50
C PHE A 40 31.37 -33.26 22.03
N LEU A 41 32.52 -32.64 21.78
CA LEU A 41 33.04 -32.27 20.45
C LEU A 41 32.19 -31.23 19.69
N GLU A 42 31.16 -30.69 20.33
CA GLU A 42 30.30 -29.63 19.82
C GLU A 42 29.69 -28.82 20.97
N THR A 43 29.37 -27.54 20.71
CA THR A 43 28.66 -26.68 21.67
C THR A 43 27.99 -25.50 20.96
N ASP A 44 26.85 -25.06 21.48
CA ASP A 44 26.09 -23.89 21.01
C ASP A 44 26.15 -22.77 22.05
N PHE A 45 26.41 -21.54 21.60
CA PHE A 45 26.42 -20.36 22.47
C PHE A 45 26.14 -19.05 21.72
N SER A 46 25.84 -17.98 22.45
CA SER A 46 25.79 -16.62 21.90
C SER A 46 27.10 -15.88 22.14
N PHE A 47 27.53 -15.08 21.16
CA PHE A 47 28.72 -14.23 21.23
C PHE A 47 28.40 -12.83 20.71
N GLU A 48 28.82 -11.80 21.43
CA GLU A 48 28.60 -10.40 21.06
C GLU A 48 29.91 -9.73 20.70
N VAL A 49 29.92 -9.02 19.57
CA VAL A 49 30.96 -8.06 19.23
C VAL A 49 30.36 -6.65 19.40
N PRO A 50 30.73 -5.91 20.47
CA PRO A 50 30.16 -4.61 20.76
C PRO A 50 30.25 -3.65 19.57
N GLY A 51 29.12 -3.01 19.23
CA GLY A 51 29.02 -2.09 18.10
C GLY A 51 28.99 -2.74 16.71
N VAL A 52 29.06 -4.07 16.61
CA VAL A 52 29.03 -4.80 15.32
C VAL A 52 27.78 -5.66 15.20
N ALA A 53 27.69 -6.76 15.96
CA ALA A 53 26.55 -7.67 15.94
C ALA A 53 26.62 -8.70 17.08
N ARG A 54 25.48 -9.29 17.41
CA ARG A 54 25.40 -10.55 18.16
C ARG A 54 25.36 -11.73 17.19
N PHE A 55 25.94 -12.84 17.59
CA PHE A 55 25.99 -14.07 16.82
C PHE A 55 25.51 -15.25 17.64
N ARG A 56 24.75 -16.14 17.02
CA ARG A 56 24.60 -17.52 17.48
C ARG A 56 25.72 -18.33 16.86
N VAL A 57 26.50 -18.99 17.70
CA VAL A 57 27.67 -19.76 17.33
C VAL A 57 27.39 -21.22 17.60
N ASN A 58 27.53 -22.05 16.57
CA ASN A 58 27.61 -23.50 16.70
C ASN A 58 29.06 -23.90 16.41
N ALA A 59 29.79 -24.35 17.43
CA ALA A 59 31.17 -24.83 17.31
C ALA A 59 31.18 -26.36 17.33
N PHE A 60 31.95 -26.99 16.44
CA PHE A 60 31.99 -28.44 16.27
C PHE A 60 33.33 -28.91 15.69
N ASN A 61 33.67 -30.18 15.87
CA ASN A 61 34.80 -30.82 15.21
C ASN A 61 34.37 -31.58 13.94
N GLN A 62 35.19 -31.50 12.89
CA GLN A 62 35.02 -32.27 11.65
C GLN A 62 36.35 -32.92 11.21
N ASN A 63 36.36 -33.64 10.09
CA ASN A 63 37.52 -34.47 9.70
C ASN A 63 38.82 -33.68 9.44
N ARG A 64 38.74 -32.37 9.16
CA ARG A 64 39.88 -31.45 9.02
C ARG A 64 40.11 -30.58 10.27
N GLY A 65 39.52 -30.93 11.40
CA GLY A 65 39.64 -30.21 12.68
C GLY A 65 38.43 -29.35 13.05
N ALA A 66 38.62 -28.45 14.01
CA ALA A 66 37.58 -27.55 14.52
C ALA A 66 36.95 -26.67 13.44
N GLY A 67 35.68 -26.34 13.62
CA GLY A 67 34.90 -25.43 12.80
C GLY A 67 33.81 -24.74 13.60
N ALA A 68 33.35 -23.59 13.13
CA ALA A 68 32.23 -22.89 13.72
C ALA A 68 31.35 -22.22 12.66
N VAL A 69 30.05 -22.20 12.93
CA VAL A 69 29.07 -21.47 12.13
C VAL A 69 28.53 -20.31 12.95
N PHE A 70 28.75 -19.10 12.45
CA PHE A 70 28.22 -17.87 13.01
C PHE A 70 26.96 -17.48 12.24
N ARG A 71 25.85 -17.28 12.96
CA ARG A 71 24.63 -16.70 12.43
C ARG A 71 24.41 -15.35 13.11
N THR A 72 24.34 -14.28 12.32
CA THR A 72 24.00 -12.94 12.83
C THR A 72 22.62 -12.96 13.46
N ILE A 73 22.54 -12.46 14.69
CA ILE A 73 21.31 -12.17 15.41
C ILE A 73 20.96 -10.71 15.08
N PRO A 74 19.79 -10.42 14.48
CA PRO A 74 19.42 -9.05 14.12
C PRO A 74 19.38 -8.14 15.35
N SER A 75 20.03 -6.97 15.28
CA SER A 75 20.03 -6.00 16.38
C SER A 75 18.79 -5.10 16.41
N LYS A 76 18.12 -4.91 15.27
CA LYS A 76 16.96 -4.03 15.16
C LYS A 76 15.66 -4.83 15.29
N VAL A 77 14.89 -4.52 16.33
CA VAL A 77 13.50 -4.96 16.47
C VAL A 77 12.65 -4.23 15.43
N LEU A 78 11.84 -4.98 14.67
CA LEU A 78 10.87 -4.40 13.73
C LEU A 78 9.61 -4.00 14.50
N THR A 79 9.00 -2.87 14.13
CA THR A 79 7.75 -2.45 14.77
C THR A 79 6.58 -3.34 14.31
N MET A 80 5.46 -3.28 15.03
CA MET A 80 4.23 -3.97 14.61
C MET A 80 3.77 -3.53 13.22
N GLU A 81 3.87 -2.23 12.91
CA GLU A 81 3.54 -1.67 11.59
C GLU A 81 4.49 -2.21 10.52
N ASP A 82 5.79 -2.31 10.81
CA ASP A 82 6.77 -2.89 9.91
C ASP A 82 6.48 -4.36 9.61
N LEU A 83 5.87 -5.10 10.54
CA LEU A 83 5.49 -6.49 10.34
C LEU A 83 4.10 -6.65 9.70
N GLY A 84 3.34 -5.56 9.53
CA GLY A 84 1.96 -5.62 9.05
C GLY A 84 1.02 -6.26 10.06
N MET A 85 1.32 -6.15 11.36
CA MET A 85 0.48 -6.66 12.43
C MET A 85 -0.72 -5.74 12.63
N GLY A 86 -1.92 -6.32 12.59
CA GLY A 86 -3.17 -5.58 12.77
C GLY A 86 -3.43 -5.16 14.22
N GLN A 87 -4.50 -4.40 14.43
CA GLN A 87 -4.89 -3.85 15.75
C GLN A 87 -5.02 -4.92 16.84
N VAL A 88 -5.49 -6.12 16.49
CA VAL A 88 -5.62 -7.25 17.42
C VAL A 88 -4.33 -7.56 18.19
N PHE A 89 -3.15 -7.36 17.58
CA PHE A 89 -1.88 -7.58 18.27
C PHE A 89 -1.59 -6.50 19.31
N LYS A 90 -1.97 -5.24 19.02
CA LYS A 90 -1.86 -4.13 19.98
C LYS A 90 -2.80 -4.36 21.15
N ASP A 91 -4.05 -4.73 20.87
CA ASP A 91 -5.06 -4.99 21.90
C ASP A 91 -4.62 -6.11 22.84
N VAL A 92 -4.15 -7.23 22.28
CA VAL A 92 -3.63 -8.38 23.03
C VAL A 92 -2.37 -8.02 23.83
N SER A 93 -1.55 -7.09 23.35
CA SER A 93 -0.35 -6.62 24.07
C SER A 93 -0.70 -5.70 25.25
N MET A 94 -1.88 -5.07 25.23
CA MET A 94 -2.32 -4.12 26.25
C MET A 94 -3.22 -4.72 27.33
N VAL A 95 -3.49 -6.03 27.26
CA VAL A 95 -4.25 -6.70 28.32
C VAL A 95 -3.49 -6.66 29.65
N PRO A 96 -4.16 -6.54 30.80
CA PRO A 96 -3.48 -6.36 32.07
C PRO A 96 -2.77 -7.62 32.57
N ARG A 97 -3.31 -8.81 32.29
CA ARG A 97 -2.84 -10.12 32.77
C ARG A 97 -3.38 -11.26 31.95
N GLY A 98 -2.81 -12.45 32.10
CA GLY A 98 -3.23 -13.69 31.46
C GLY A 98 -2.17 -14.22 30.48
N LEU A 99 -2.56 -15.13 29.59
CA LEU A 99 -1.66 -15.89 28.74
C LEU A 99 -1.86 -15.54 27.26
N VAL A 100 -0.79 -15.16 26.58
CA VAL A 100 -0.72 -14.91 25.15
C VAL A 100 0.32 -15.83 24.52
N LEU A 101 -0.09 -16.61 23.53
CA LEU A 101 0.77 -17.61 22.89
C LEU A 101 1.01 -17.27 21.44
N VAL A 102 2.27 -17.29 21.02
CA VAL A 102 2.66 -17.20 19.61
C VAL A 102 3.24 -18.55 19.20
N THR A 103 2.61 -19.22 18.25
CA THR A 103 2.91 -20.60 17.88
C THR A 103 3.17 -20.75 16.39
N GLY A 104 3.82 -21.85 16.02
CA GLY A 104 4.22 -22.12 14.64
C GLY A 104 5.44 -23.03 14.57
N PRO A 105 5.74 -23.60 13.39
CA PRO A 105 6.93 -24.42 13.19
C PRO A 105 8.23 -23.63 13.40
N THR A 106 9.36 -24.33 13.42
CA THR A 106 10.67 -23.68 13.48
C THR A 106 10.88 -22.75 12.29
N GLY A 107 11.37 -21.53 12.54
CA GLY A 107 11.55 -20.53 11.49
C GLY A 107 10.26 -19.88 10.98
N SER A 108 9.14 -19.98 11.72
CA SER A 108 7.90 -19.28 11.40
C SER A 108 7.87 -17.81 11.82
N GLY A 109 8.92 -17.30 12.47
CA GLY A 109 9.05 -15.89 12.88
C GLY A 109 8.50 -15.56 14.27
N LYS A 110 8.25 -16.55 15.14
CA LYS A 110 7.63 -16.35 16.48
C LYS A 110 8.36 -15.30 17.32
N SER A 111 9.68 -15.43 17.44
CA SER A 111 10.52 -14.50 18.20
C SER A 111 10.47 -13.09 17.63
N THR A 112 10.36 -12.94 16.30
CA THR A 112 10.21 -11.63 15.64
C THR A 112 8.86 -10.98 15.98
N THR A 113 7.78 -11.77 15.95
CA THR A 113 6.44 -11.30 16.34
C THR A 113 6.41 -10.88 17.82
N LEU A 114 6.94 -11.72 18.72
CA LEU A 114 6.98 -11.41 20.15
C LEU A 114 7.88 -10.22 20.47
N ALA A 115 9.04 -10.09 19.82
CA ALA A 115 9.90 -8.93 19.99
C ALA A 115 9.14 -7.63 19.63
N ALA A 116 8.41 -7.61 18.51
CA ALA A 116 7.58 -6.45 18.16
C ALA A 116 6.48 -6.16 19.19
N MET A 117 5.88 -7.20 19.80
CA MET A 117 4.89 -7.06 20.86
C MET A 117 5.48 -6.49 22.14
N ILE A 118 6.61 -7.04 22.60
CA ILE A 118 7.32 -6.56 23.79
C ILE A 118 7.82 -5.12 23.58
N ASP A 119 8.36 -4.79 22.40
CA ASP A 119 8.83 -3.44 22.10
C ASP A 119 7.68 -2.42 22.10
N TYR A 120 6.53 -2.79 21.53
CA TYR A 120 5.32 -1.98 21.60
C TYR A 120 4.85 -1.76 23.05
N ILE A 121 4.91 -2.77 23.91
CA ILE A 121 4.58 -2.62 25.33
C ILE A 121 5.56 -1.66 26.01
N ASN A 122 6.85 -1.85 25.77
CA ASN A 122 7.93 -1.02 26.30
C ASN A 122 7.82 0.46 25.88
N ASP A 123 7.20 0.74 24.73
CA ASP A 123 6.90 2.09 24.26
C ASP A 123 5.65 2.74 24.91
N ASN A 124 4.76 1.95 25.50
CA ASN A 124 3.42 2.41 25.86
C ASN A 124 2.99 2.15 27.31
N ARG A 125 3.66 1.25 28.05
CA ARG A 125 3.38 0.93 29.46
C ARG A 125 4.57 1.31 30.36
N TYR A 126 4.36 1.27 31.68
CA TYR A 126 5.37 1.60 32.70
C TYR A 126 5.55 0.40 33.63
N ASP A 127 5.91 -0.73 33.05
CA ASP A 127 5.87 -2.05 33.68
C ASP A 127 7.28 -2.63 33.82
N HIS A 128 7.43 -3.66 34.65
CA HIS A 128 8.61 -4.52 34.68
C HIS A 128 8.40 -5.72 33.76
N ILE A 129 9.24 -5.80 32.71
CA ILE A 129 9.25 -6.87 31.71
C ILE A 129 10.47 -7.77 31.97
N LEU A 130 10.21 -9.06 32.18
CA LEU A 130 11.26 -10.08 32.32
C LEU A 130 11.14 -11.11 31.19
N THR A 131 12.20 -11.28 30.39
CA THR A 131 12.25 -12.32 29.35
C THR A 131 13.19 -13.46 29.74
N ILE A 132 12.82 -14.69 29.40
CA ILE A 132 13.61 -15.91 29.61
C ILE A 132 13.70 -16.62 28.25
N GLU A 133 14.87 -16.67 27.64
CA GLU A 133 15.04 -17.11 26.24
C GLU A 133 16.26 -18.03 26.06
N ASP A 134 16.29 -18.83 25.00
CA ASP A 134 17.38 -19.78 24.71
C ASP A 134 17.66 -19.89 23.18
N PRO A 135 18.61 -19.11 22.64
CA PRO A 135 19.23 -17.91 23.21
C PRO A 135 18.34 -16.67 23.05
N ILE A 136 18.76 -15.51 23.58
CA ILE A 136 18.08 -14.23 23.31
C ILE A 136 18.25 -13.87 21.82
N GLU A 137 17.14 -13.78 21.09
CA GLU A 137 17.13 -13.49 19.64
C GLU A 137 17.01 -11.99 19.33
N PHE A 138 16.48 -11.18 20.24
CA PHE A 138 16.37 -9.73 20.10
C PHE A 138 16.73 -9.05 21.41
N VAL A 139 17.66 -8.10 21.36
CA VAL A 139 18.01 -7.29 22.53
C VAL A 139 17.09 -6.07 22.57
N HIS A 140 16.40 -5.90 23.69
CA HIS A 140 15.58 -4.73 23.93
C HIS A 140 16.28 -3.76 24.86
N GLU A 141 16.19 -2.47 24.54
CA GLU A 141 16.59 -1.40 25.45
C GLU A 141 15.41 -1.04 26.35
N SER A 142 15.67 -0.70 27.62
CA SER A 142 14.61 -0.18 28.49
C SER A 142 14.18 1.21 28.00
N LYS A 143 12.88 1.39 27.74
CA LYS A 143 12.30 2.66 27.31
C LYS A 143 11.42 3.22 28.44
N LYS A 144 10.10 2.99 28.38
CA LYS A 144 9.19 3.32 29.50
C LYS A 144 9.09 2.19 30.52
N CYS A 145 9.31 0.95 30.09
CA CYS A 145 9.36 -0.22 30.94
C CYS A 145 10.79 -0.50 31.42
N LEU A 146 10.91 -1.13 32.60
CA LEU A 146 12.16 -1.77 33.02
C LEU A 146 12.24 -3.13 32.35
N LEU A 147 13.26 -3.37 31.55
CA LEU A 147 13.39 -4.61 30.78
C LEU A 147 14.63 -5.40 31.19
N ASN A 148 14.41 -6.62 31.67
CA ASN A 148 15.44 -7.58 32.08
C ASN A 148 15.34 -8.85 31.22
N GLN A 149 16.38 -9.17 30.46
CA GLN A 149 16.41 -10.40 29.64
C GLN A 149 17.39 -11.41 30.25
N ARG A 150 16.96 -12.67 30.32
CA ARG A 150 17.78 -13.80 30.79
C ARG A 150 17.93 -14.83 29.68
N GLU A 151 19.18 -15.12 29.34
CA GLU A 151 19.53 -16.20 28.45
C GLU A 151 19.76 -17.50 29.25
N VAL A 152 19.08 -18.58 28.87
CA VAL A 152 19.27 -19.89 29.48
C VAL A 152 20.69 -20.39 29.22
N HIS A 153 21.26 -21.08 30.20
CA HIS A 153 22.64 -21.54 30.28
C HIS A 153 23.72 -20.46 30.39
N ARG A 154 23.39 -19.18 30.17
CA ARG A 154 24.29 -18.04 30.39
C ARG A 154 23.97 -17.30 31.70
N ASP A 155 22.72 -16.86 31.85
CA ASP A 155 22.25 -16.03 32.96
C ASP A 155 21.39 -16.84 33.95
N THR A 156 20.95 -18.04 33.57
CA THR A 156 20.17 -18.98 34.39
C THR A 156 20.47 -20.44 34.01
N HIS A 157 20.24 -21.40 34.89
CA HIS A 157 20.47 -22.83 34.61
C HIS A 157 19.42 -23.46 33.70
N GLY A 158 18.18 -22.96 33.73
CA GLY A 158 17.04 -23.51 33.00
C GLY A 158 15.82 -22.58 33.04
N PHE A 159 14.79 -22.92 32.26
CA PHE A 159 13.52 -22.19 32.22
C PHE A 159 12.78 -22.25 33.57
N ASN A 160 12.77 -23.41 34.22
CA ASN A 160 12.06 -23.62 35.49
C ASN A 160 12.62 -22.76 36.62
N GLU A 161 13.94 -22.77 36.80
CA GLU A 161 14.64 -21.99 37.82
C GLU A 161 14.48 -20.49 37.58
N ALA A 162 14.58 -20.07 36.31
CA ALA A 162 14.41 -18.68 35.91
C ALA A 162 12.99 -18.18 36.19
N LEU A 163 11.98 -18.98 35.83
CA LEU A 163 10.57 -18.60 35.96
C LEU A 163 10.12 -18.60 37.42
N ARG A 164 10.60 -19.55 38.24
CA ARG A 164 10.38 -19.52 39.70
C ARG A 164 11.00 -18.29 40.36
N SER A 165 12.19 -17.88 39.91
CA SER A 165 12.87 -16.69 40.42
C SER A 165 12.16 -15.41 39.97
N ALA A 166 11.75 -15.36 38.71
CA ALA A 166 10.99 -14.24 38.14
C ALA A 166 9.75 -13.91 38.97
N LEU A 167 9.00 -14.91 39.45
CA LEU A 167 7.83 -14.68 40.32
C LEU A 167 8.13 -13.98 41.66
N ARG A 168 9.40 -13.83 42.04
CA ARG A 168 9.83 -13.09 43.25
C ARG A 168 10.49 -11.76 42.93
N GLU A 169 10.59 -11.41 41.65
CA GLU A 169 11.25 -10.20 41.15
C GLU A 169 10.26 -9.10 40.80
N ASP A 170 9.00 -9.28 41.18
CA ASP A 170 7.90 -8.34 40.92
C ASP A 170 7.78 -7.95 39.44
N PRO A 171 7.75 -8.88 38.47
CA PRO A 171 7.48 -8.57 37.08
C PRO A 171 5.98 -8.37 36.87
N ASP A 172 5.60 -7.43 36.03
CA ASP A 172 4.23 -7.34 35.52
C ASP A 172 4.05 -8.27 34.31
N ILE A 173 5.12 -8.42 33.51
CA ILE A 173 5.11 -9.12 32.23
C ILE A 173 6.26 -10.11 32.18
N ILE A 174 5.96 -11.35 31.80
CA ILE A 174 6.94 -12.43 31.65
C ILE A 174 6.88 -12.97 30.22
N LEU A 175 8.01 -12.97 29.52
CA LEU A 175 8.14 -13.70 28.24
C LEU A 175 8.92 -14.99 28.48
N VAL A 176 8.31 -16.11 28.14
CA VAL A 176 8.95 -17.43 28.14
C VAL A 176 9.21 -17.86 26.70
N GLY A 177 10.49 -17.92 26.34
CA GLY A 177 10.96 -18.17 24.98
C GLY A 177 10.43 -19.46 24.39
N GLU A 178 10.24 -20.50 25.21
CA GLU A 178 9.55 -21.72 24.79
C GLU A 178 8.90 -22.48 25.96
N LEU A 179 7.68 -22.96 25.74
CA LEU A 179 6.93 -23.78 26.68
C LEU A 179 7.01 -25.25 26.24
N ARG A 180 8.08 -25.95 26.65
CA ARG A 180 8.37 -27.34 26.23
C ARG A 180 7.86 -28.40 27.20
N ASP A 181 8.25 -28.29 28.46
CA ASP A 181 8.06 -29.30 29.48
C ASP A 181 6.90 -28.95 30.43
N LEU A 182 6.43 -29.97 31.15
CA LEU A 182 5.31 -29.88 32.08
C LEU A 182 5.54 -28.80 33.14
N GLU A 183 6.74 -28.69 33.69
CA GLU A 183 7.02 -27.79 34.80
C GLU A 183 7.03 -26.33 34.33
N THR A 184 7.67 -26.05 33.18
CA THR A 184 7.68 -24.71 32.60
C THR A 184 6.26 -24.25 32.26
N ILE A 185 5.45 -25.13 31.64
CA ILE A 185 4.05 -24.83 31.31
C ILE A 185 3.23 -24.58 32.58
N ARG A 186 3.42 -25.40 33.62
CA ARG A 186 2.72 -25.24 34.90
C ARG A 186 3.01 -23.89 35.52
N LEU A 187 4.29 -23.51 35.62
CA LEU A 187 4.71 -22.23 36.18
C LEU A 187 4.18 -21.04 35.37
N ALA A 188 4.18 -21.14 34.04
CA ALA A 188 3.63 -20.10 33.16
C ALA A 188 2.13 -19.91 33.35
N LEU A 189 1.37 -21.01 33.49
CA LEU A 189 -0.06 -20.95 33.79
C LEU A 189 -0.32 -20.36 35.18
N THR A 190 0.44 -20.77 36.19
CA THR A 190 0.34 -20.19 37.54
C THR A 190 0.66 -18.70 37.55
N ALA A 191 1.69 -18.26 36.82
CA ALA A 191 2.03 -16.85 36.68
C ALA A 191 0.88 -16.05 36.05
N ALA A 192 0.30 -16.56 34.96
CA ALA A 192 -0.82 -15.93 34.27
C ALA A 192 -2.08 -15.84 35.16
N GLU A 193 -2.37 -16.89 35.92
CA GLU A 193 -3.50 -16.96 36.85
C GLU A 193 -3.32 -15.99 38.04
N THR A 194 -2.09 -15.87 38.54
CA THR A 194 -1.74 -15.02 39.69
C THR A 194 -1.60 -13.54 39.35
N GLY A 195 -1.89 -13.15 38.11
CA GLY A 195 -2.03 -11.74 37.73
C GLY A 195 -0.95 -11.19 36.82
N HIS A 196 -0.03 -12.00 36.32
CA HIS A 196 1.00 -11.59 35.37
C HIS A 196 0.47 -11.67 33.93
N LEU A 197 1.00 -10.83 33.03
CA LEU A 197 0.86 -11.05 31.60
C LEU A 197 2.01 -11.94 31.10
N VAL A 198 1.67 -13.15 30.67
CA VAL A 198 2.64 -14.14 30.22
C VAL A 198 2.58 -14.29 28.70
N PHE A 199 3.71 -14.05 28.05
CA PHE A 199 3.93 -14.40 26.64
C PHE A 199 4.68 -15.73 26.56
N GLY A 200 4.28 -16.60 25.66
CA GLY A 200 4.93 -17.89 25.47
C GLY A 200 4.98 -18.34 24.02
N THR A 201 5.96 -19.18 23.66
CA THR A 201 5.96 -19.87 22.36
C THR A 201 5.82 -21.37 22.46
N LEU A 202 5.16 -21.96 21.46
CA LEU A 202 5.07 -23.42 21.26
C LEU A 202 5.26 -23.78 19.78
N HIS A 203 5.62 -25.03 19.53
CA HIS A 203 5.72 -25.62 18.19
C HIS A 203 4.45 -26.38 17.80
N THR A 204 3.39 -25.64 17.52
CA THR A 204 2.12 -26.16 16.98
C THR A 204 1.79 -25.46 15.65
N THR A 205 0.85 -26.01 14.89
CA THR A 205 0.49 -25.47 13.56
C THR A 205 -0.87 -24.79 13.51
N SER A 206 -1.61 -24.77 14.63
CA SER A 206 -2.90 -24.10 14.75
C SER A 206 -3.15 -23.69 16.20
N ALA A 207 -4.02 -22.71 16.39
CA ALA A 207 -4.46 -22.24 17.69
C ALA A 207 -5.14 -23.36 18.49
N ALA A 208 -6.03 -24.12 17.86
CA ALA A 208 -6.71 -25.25 18.49
C ALA A 208 -5.73 -26.34 18.97
N LYS A 209 -4.76 -26.75 18.13
CA LYS A 209 -3.73 -27.73 18.52
C LYS A 209 -2.81 -27.26 19.64
N THR A 210 -2.66 -25.93 19.80
CA THR A 210 -1.88 -25.36 20.91
C THR A 210 -2.54 -25.67 22.25
N ILE A 211 -3.87 -25.60 22.31
CA ILE A 211 -4.64 -25.95 23.50
C ILE A 211 -4.44 -27.42 23.85
N ASP A 212 -4.60 -28.32 22.87
CA ASP A 212 -4.34 -29.75 23.08
C ASP A 212 -2.92 -30.00 23.58
N ARG A 213 -1.91 -29.37 22.95
CA ARG A 213 -0.51 -29.55 23.32
C ARG A 213 -0.22 -29.15 24.76
N ILE A 214 -0.79 -28.04 25.24
CA ILE A 214 -0.62 -27.59 26.62
C ILE A 214 -1.25 -28.56 27.61
N ILE A 215 -2.42 -29.12 27.28
CA ILE A 215 -3.14 -30.04 28.18
C ILE A 215 -2.48 -31.43 28.16
N ASP A 216 -2.00 -31.88 27.01
CA ASP A 216 -1.52 -33.25 26.82
C ASP A 216 -0.16 -33.56 27.45
N VAL A 217 0.61 -32.54 27.83
CA VAL A 217 1.84 -32.76 28.61
C VAL A 217 1.54 -33.13 30.06
N PHE A 218 0.32 -32.89 30.57
CA PHE A 218 -0.06 -33.20 31.94
C PHE A 218 -0.62 -34.63 32.09
N PRO A 219 -0.41 -35.28 33.26
CA PRO A 219 -1.05 -36.54 33.62
C PRO A 219 -2.59 -36.46 33.53
N ALA A 220 -3.23 -37.60 33.29
CA ALA A 220 -4.67 -37.67 33.02
C ALA A 220 -5.52 -37.09 34.17
N GLU A 221 -5.10 -37.32 35.41
CA GLU A 221 -5.72 -36.85 36.64
C GLU A 221 -5.67 -35.33 36.81
N GLU A 222 -4.76 -34.62 36.12
CA GLU A 222 -4.62 -33.17 36.21
C GLU A 222 -5.28 -32.42 35.03
N LYS A 223 -5.64 -33.11 33.94
CA LYS A 223 -6.09 -32.46 32.70
C LYS A 223 -7.31 -31.56 32.89
N ASP A 224 -8.27 -31.93 33.73
CA ASP A 224 -9.47 -31.13 33.94
C ASP A 224 -9.19 -29.85 34.77
N MET A 225 -8.27 -29.94 35.73
CA MET A 225 -7.78 -28.77 36.45
C MET A 225 -7.04 -27.82 35.50
N VAL A 226 -6.13 -28.35 34.67
CA VAL A 226 -5.35 -27.55 33.70
C VAL A 226 -6.26 -26.91 32.65
N ARG A 227 -7.29 -27.61 32.17
CA ARG A 227 -8.31 -27.03 31.28
C ARG A 227 -8.99 -25.82 31.91
N SER A 228 -9.34 -25.92 33.18
CA SER A 228 -9.99 -24.83 33.91
C SER A 228 -9.06 -23.63 34.05
N MET A 229 -7.83 -23.85 34.52
CA MET A 229 -6.78 -22.83 34.66
C MET A 229 -6.44 -22.14 33.33
N LEU A 230 -6.25 -22.94 32.26
CA LEU A 230 -6.01 -22.42 30.92
C LEU A 230 -7.21 -21.64 30.39
N SER A 231 -8.45 -22.09 30.65
CA SER A 231 -9.64 -21.37 30.21
C SER A 231 -9.77 -19.99 30.84
N GLU A 232 -9.32 -19.81 32.08
CA GLU A 232 -9.40 -18.52 32.79
C GLU A 232 -8.25 -17.59 32.41
N SER A 233 -7.06 -18.17 32.22
CA SER A 233 -5.85 -17.42 31.92
C SER A 233 -5.72 -17.02 30.46
N LEU A 234 -6.32 -17.76 29.51
CA LEU A 234 -6.11 -17.53 28.08
C LEU A 234 -6.69 -16.21 27.57
N ASN A 235 -5.83 -15.38 26.97
CA ASN A 235 -6.19 -14.17 26.24
C ASN A 235 -6.14 -14.36 24.72
N ALA A 236 -5.08 -14.98 24.20
CA ALA A 236 -4.95 -15.19 22.76
C ALA A 236 -3.98 -16.32 22.41
N VAL A 237 -4.22 -16.96 21.27
CA VAL A 237 -3.27 -17.81 20.57
C VAL A 237 -3.14 -17.33 19.13
N VAL A 238 -1.92 -16.99 18.72
CA VAL A 238 -1.57 -16.64 17.35
C VAL A 238 -0.71 -17.75 16.77
N SER A 239 -1.26 -18.53 15.85
CA SER A 239 -0.50 -19.51 15.07
C SER A 239 -0.02 -18.88 13.78
N GLN A 240 1.27 -18.99 13.46
CA GLN A 240 1.85 -18.31 12.31
C GLN A 240 2.72 -19.21 11.41
N THR A 241 2.75 -18.87 10.13
CA THR A 241 3.68 -19.44 9.14
C THR A 241 4.27 -18.34 8.27
N LEU A 242 5.50 -18.53 7.78
CA LEU A 242 6.13 -17.58 6.86
C LEU A 242 5.92 -17.97 5.40
N LEU A 243 5.36 -17.05 4.63
CA LEU A 243 5.21 -17.16 3.17
C LEU A 243 6.34 -16.37 2.47
N LYS A 244 6.77 -16.88 1.31
CA LYS A 244 7.76 -16.17 0.46
C LYS A 244 7.11 -14.97 -0.21
N LYS A 245 7.75 -13.81 -0.14
CA LYS A 245 7.38 -12.61 -0.90
C LYS A 245 7.82 -12.74 -2.37
N VAL A 246 7.11 -12.09 -3.29
CA VAL A 246 7.42 -12.10 -4.73
C VAL A 246 8.79 -11.46 -5.02
N ASN A 247 9.13 -10.38 -4.31
CA ASN A 247 10.37 -9.60 -4.51
C ASN A 247 11.49 -9.98 -3.52
N GLY A 248 11.45 -11.19 -2.96
CA GLY A 248 12.38 -11.64 -1.93
C GLY A 248 11.95 -11.27 -0.50
N GLY A 249 12.45 -12.04 0.47
CA GLY A 249 12.03 -11.97 1.88
C GLY A 249 10.79 -12.81 2.21
N ARG A 250 10.27 -12.65 3.43
CA ARG A 250 9.14 -13.42 3.97
C ARG A 250 8.09 -12.51 4.61
N VAL A 251 6.84 -12.96 4.66
CA VAL A 251 5.71 -12.34 5.37
C VAL A 251 5.02 -13.40 6.23
N ALA A 252 4.54 -13.03 7.43
CA ALA A 252 3.82 -13.94 8.29
C ALA A 252 2.32 -13.96 7.93
N ALA A 253 1.78 -15.16 7.76
CA ALA A 253 0.34 -15.41 7.74
C ALA A 253 -0.08 -15.92 9.12
N HIS A 254 -1.21 -15.41 9.62
CA HIS A 254 -1.64 -15.61 11.00
C HIS A 254 -3.01 -16.28 11.05
N GLU A 255 -3.15 -17.26 11.93
CA GLU A 255 -4.42 -17.69 12.53
C GLU A 255 -4.48 -17.11 13.94
N ILE A 256 -5.57 -16.42 14.27
CA ILE A 256 -5.72 -15.67 15.52
C ILE A 256 -6.97 -16.16 16.24
N MET A 257 -6.78 -16.66 17.45
CA MET A 257 -7.85 -17.08 18.35
C MET A 257 -7.80 -16.24 19.61
N ILE A 258 -8.89 -15.53 19.93
CA ILE A 258 -9.02 -14.73 21.14
C ILE A 258 -9.77 -15.52 22.22
N GLY A 259 -9.38 -15.38 23.47
CA GLY A 259 -9.95 -16.05 24.64
C GLY A 259 -11.33 -15.52 25.04
N THR A 260 -12.30 -15.55 24.13
CA THR A 260 -13.69 -15.15 24.40
C THR A 260 -14.39 -16.13 25.35
N PRO A 261 -15.50 -15.75 26.01
CA PRO A 261 -16.27 -16.67 26.84
C PRO A 261 -16.64 -18.00 26.14
N ALA A 262 -16.90 -17.94 24.83
CA ALA A 262 -17.16 -19.13 24.02
C ALA A 262 -15.92 -20.03 23.89
N ILE A 263 -14.77 -19.49 23.53
CA ILE A 263 -13.50 -20.24 23.45
C ILE A 263 -13.15 -20.83 24.82
N ARG A 264 -13.27 -20.04 25.89
CA ARG A 264 -13.00 -20.50 27.26
C ARG A 264 -13.90 -21.68 27.66
N ASN A 265 -15.18 -21.64 27.27
CA ASN A 265 -16.08 -22.77 27.50
C ASN A 265 -15.67 -24.02 26.69
N LEU A 266 -15.26 -23.84 25.41
CA LEU A 266 -14.77 -24.95 24.59
C LEU A 266 -13.49 -25.58 25.15
N VAL A 267 -12.58 -24.78 25.75
CA VAL A 267 -11.39 -25.28 26.45
C VAL A 267 -11.82 -26.13 27.65
N ARG A 268 -12.74 -25.62 28.48
CA ARG A 268 -13.22 -26.31 29.69
C ARG A 268 -13.92 -27.64 29.37
N GLU A 269 -14.73 -27.66 28.31
CA GLU A 269 -15.45 -28.85 27.85
C GLU A 269 -14.59 -29.81 27.00
N GLY A 270 -13.33 -29.45 26.69
CA GLY A 270 -12.45 -30.27 25.85
C GLY A 270 -12.92 -30.38 24.40
N LYS A 271 -13.70 -29.42 23.90
CA LYS A 271 -14.28 -29.42 22.54
C LYS A 271 -13.40 -28.69 21.53
N VAL A 272 -12.12 -29.07 21.46
CA VAL A 272 -11.11 -28.40 20.64
C VAL A 272 -11.45 -28.42 19.13
N ALA A 273 -12.09 -29.48 18.64
CA ALA A 273 -12.54 -29.56 17.24
C ALA A 273 -13.52 -28.45 16.84
N GLN A 274 -14.28 -27.89 17.78
CA GLN A 274 -15.24 -26.82 17.51
C GLN A 274 -14.60 -25.43 17.52
N MET A 275 -13.35 -25.31 17.99
CA MET A 275 -12.65 -24.03 18.07
C MET A 275 -12.38 -23.45 16.67
N TYR A 276 -12.17 -24.29 15.65
CA TYR A 276 -11.98 -23.81 14.28
C TYR A 276 -13.19 -23.01 13.78
N SER A 277 -14.40 -23.56 13.96
CA SER A 277 -15.65 -22.87 13.59
C SER A 277 -15.89 -21.63 14.46
N ALA A 278 -15.49 -21.66 15.74
CA ALA A 278 -15.59 -20.50 16.62
C ALA A 278 -14.65 -19.36 16.17
N ILE A 279 -13.42 -19.68 15.77
CA ILE A 279 -12.46 -18.73 15.19
C ILE A 279 -13.06 -18.12 13.91
N GLN A 280 -13.54 -18.97 13.00
CA GLN A 280 -14.08 -18.55 11.70
C GLN A 280 -15.23 -17.55 11.85
N THR A 281 -16.13 -17.77 12.81
CA THR A 281 -17.36 -16.98 13.00
C THR A 281 -17.20 -15.76 13.92
N SER A 282 -16.03 -15.57 14.54
CA SER A 282 -15.76 -14.52 15.53
C SER A 282 -14.83 -13.40 15.03
N ALA A 283 -14.86 -13.11 13.72
CA ALA A 283 -13.99 -12.09 13.12
C ALA A 283 -14.15 -10.67 13.70
N GLY A 284 -15.36 -10.34 14.20
CA GLY A 284 -15.64 -9.04 14.81
C GLY A 284 -14.83 -8.71 16.07
N VAL A 285 -14.16 -9.69 16.68
CA VAL A 285 -13.21 -9.48 17.79
C VAL A 285 -11.76 -9.74 17.37
N GLY A 286 -11.47 -9.69 16.07
CA GLY A 286 -10.13 -9.87 15.52
C GLY A 286 -9.68 -11.33 15.32
N MET A 287 -10.59 -12.30 15.43
CA MET A 287 -10.26 -13.70 15.09
C MET A 287 -10.17 -13.90 13.58
N GLN A 288 -9.29 -14.81 13.16
CA GLN A 288 -9.21 -15.23 11.76
C GLN A 288 -8.59 -16.62 11.67
N THR A 289 -9.06 -17.43 10.71
CA THR A 289 -8.40 -18.69 10.36
C THR A 289 -7.20 -18.43 9.45
N LEU A 290 -6.26 -19.38 9.40
CA LEU A 290 -5.15 -19.29 8.45
C LEU A 290 -5.64 -19.25 7.00
N ASP A 291 -6.71 -19.99 6.69
CA ASP A 291 -7.32 -20.03 5.36
C ASP A 291 -7.92 -18.68 4.97
N GLN A 292 -8.65 -18.02 5.87
CA GLN A 292 -9.21 -16.67 5.64
C GLN A 292 -8.09 -15.65 5.35
N CYS A 293 -7.01 -15.69 6.13
CA CYS A 293 -5.83 -14.84 5.91
C CYS A 293 -5.22 -15.08 4.51
N MET A 294 -5.13 -16.34 4.07
CA MET A 294 -4.54 -16.68 2.78
C MET A 294 -5.49 -16.48 1.57
N GLU A 295 -6.80 -16.45 1.74
CA GLU A 295 -7.75 -16.28 0.62
C GLU A 295 -7.85 -14.84 0.13
N PHE A 296 -7.89 -13.85 1.02
CA PHE A 296 -8.00 -12.45 0.62
C PHE A 296 -6.76 -11.94 -0.13
N ASP A 297 -5.56 -12.26 0.37
CA ASP A 297 -4.30 -11.93 -0.29
C ASP A 297 -4.17 -12.57 -1.68
N LYS A 298 -4.72 -13.79 -1.86
CA LYS A 298 -4.77 -14.43 -3.19
C LYS A 298 -5.64 -13.65 -4.17
N LEU A 299 -6.76 -13.06 -3.73
CA LEU A 299 -7.63 -12.26 -4.60
C LEU A 299 -6.92 -10.97 -5.05
N LEU A 300 -6.24 -10.27 -4.14
CA LEU A 300 -5.45 -9.08 -4.49
C LEU A 300 -4.30 -9.43 -5.42
N LYS A 301 -3.60 -10.54 -5.16
CA LYS A 301 -2.51 -11.01 -6.02
C LYS A 301 -3.01 -11.36 -7.42
N LEU A 302 -4.14 -12.05 -7.53
CA LEU A 302 -4.78 -12.36 -8.81
C LEU A 302 -5.18 -11.09 -9.56
N MET A 303 -5.72 -10.09 -8.85
CA MET A 303 -6.08 -8.79 -9.43
C MET A 303 -4.85 -8.13 -10.08
N VAL A 304 -3.70 -8.12 -9.39
CA VAL A 304 -2.44 -7.55 -9.88
C VAL A 304 -1.88 -8.35 -11.06
N GLU A 305 -1.79 -9.68 -10.94
CA GLU A 305 -1.25 -10.58 -11.97
C GLU A 305 -2.06 -10.55 -13.27
N LYS A 306 -3.38 -10.34 -13.17
CA LYS A 306 -4.29 -10.26 -14.32
C LYS A 306 -4.44 -8.84 -14.89
N GLY A 307 -3.79 -7.84 -14.30
CA GLY A 307 -3.98 -6.43 -14.72
C GLY A 307 -5.43 -5.97 -14.56
N ALA A 308 -6.14 -6.46 -13.55
CA ALA A 308 -7.52 -6.09 -13.30
C ALA A 308 -7.61 -4.68 -12.69
N SER A 309 -8.57 -3.88 -13.17
CA SER A 309 -8.80 -2.51 -12.69
C SER A 309 -9.55 -2.49 -11.36
N ASP A 310 -10.52 -3.39 -11.20
CA ASP A 310 -11.41 -3.44 -10.04
C ASP A 310 -11.65 -4.89 -9.59
N LEU A 311 -11.79 -5.13 -8.28
CA LEU A 311 -12.21 -6.36 -7.62
C LEU A 311 -13.52 -6.08 -6.86
N PHE A 312 -14.53 -6.89 -7.09
CA PHE A 312 -15.87 -6.77 -6.51
C PHE A 312 -16.12 -7.93 -5.56
N ILE A 313 -16.53 -7.59 -4.34
CA ILE A 313 -16.94 -8.51 -3.29
C ILE A 313 -18.41 -8.23 -2.97
N THR A 314 -19.28 -9.21 -3.19
CA THR A 314 -20.71 -9.12 -2.90
C THR A 314 -21.28 -10.51 -2.61
N ALA A 315 -22.27 -10.56 -1.72
CA ALA A 315 -23.03 -11.77 -1.47
C ALA A 315 -23.77 -12.26 -2.73
N GLY A 316 -23.87 -13.58 -2.89
CA GLY A 316 -24.56 -14.26 -3.99
C GLY A 316 -23.73 -14.45 -5.26
N LYS A 317 -22.53 -13.89 -5.35
CA LYS A 317 -21.60 -14.06 -6.47
C LYS A 317 -20.21 -14.44 -5.98
N PRO A 318 -19.39 -15.15 -6.79
CA PRO A 318 -17.97 -15.28 -6.48
C PRO A 318 -17.31 -13.91 -6.52
N PRO A 319 -16.14 -13.71 -5.89
CA PRO A 319 -15.33 -12.52 -6.11
C PRO A 319 -15.17 -12.29 -7.62
N MET A 320 -15.44 -11.08 -8.10
CA MET A 320 -15.37 -10.75 -9.53
C MET A 320 -14.25 -9.75 -9.76
N VAL A 321 -13.45 -9.92 -10.81
CA VAL A 321 -12.43 -8.96 -11.24
C VAL A 321 -12.80 -8.36 -12.60
N LYS A 322 -12.50 -7.08 -12.80
CA LYS A 322 -12.69 -6.39 -14.08
C LYS A 322 -11.37 -6.28 -14.81
N VAL A 323 -11.26 -6.94 -15.96
CA VAL A 323 -10.07 -6.92 -16.84
C VAL A 323 -10.51 -6.38 -18.20
N ASN A 324 -9.86 -5.33 -18.69
CA ASN A 324 -10.17 -4.69 -19.99
C ASN A 324 -11.67 -4.38 -20.16
N GLY A 325 -12.31 -3.84 -19.10
CA GLY A 325 -13.73 -3.48 -19.12
C GLY A 325 -14.70 -4.64 -18.88
N LYS A 326 -14.27 -5.90 -18.92
CA LYS A 326 -15.12 -7.10 -18.77
C LYS A 326 -14.95 -7.74 -17.39
N LEU A 327 -16.04 -8.29 -16.84
CA LEU A 327 -16.05 -8.96 -15.53
C LEU A 327 -15.76 -10.47 -15.67
N TYR A 328 -14.87 -10.98 -14.82
CA TYR A 328 -14.48 -12.38 -14.73
C TYR A 328 -14.55 -12.86 -13.27
N ALA A 329 -14.92 -14.11 -13.05
CA ALA A 329 -14.90 -14.68 -11.71
C ALA A 329 -13.46 -14.99 -11.27
N ALA A 330 -13.08 -14.51 -10.10
CA ALA A 330 -11.80 -14.77 -9.42
C ALA A 330 -11.85 -16.01 -8.51
N GLY A 331 -13.03 -16.59 -8.29
CA GLY A 331 -13.25 -17.80 -7.50
C GLY A 331 -14.32 -18.72 -8.12
N LYS A 332 -14.41 -19.95 -7.62
CA LYS A 332 -15.39 -20.95 -8.09
C LYS A 332 -16.73 -20.91 -7.36
N SER A 333 -16.74 -20.39 -6.14
CA SER A 333 -17.89 -20.45 -5.23
C SER A 333 -18.46 -19.05 -4.99
N SER A 334 -19.80 -18.94 -4.96
CA SER A 334 -20.45 -17.70 -4.56
C SER A 334 -20.23 -17.41 -3.07
N LEU A 335 -20.04 -16.13 -2.75
CA LEU A 335 -19.95 -15.68 -1.36
C LEU A 335 -21.33 -15.69 -0.70
N SER A 336 -21.42 -16.23 0.50
CA SER A 336 -22.58 -16.04 1.39
C SER A 336 -22.61 -14.60 1.94
N PRO A 337 -23.77 -14.12 2.44
CA PRO A 337 -23.87 -12.88 3.21
C PRO A 337 -22.80 -12.74 4.30
N GLU A 338 -22.59 -13.82 5.05
CA GLU A 338 -21.63 -13.88 6.16
C GLU A 338 -20.20 -13.76 5.63
N GLN A 339 -19.83 -14.51 4.59
CA GLN A 339 -18.49 -14.42 3.97
C GLN A 339 -18.20 -13.04 3.36
N SER A 340 -19.19 -12.44 2.70
CA SER A 340 -19.04 -11.08 2.13
C SER A 340 -18.81 -10.07 3.24
N LYS A 341 -19.57 -10.18 4.34
CA LYS A 341 -19.39 -9.34 5.53
C LYS A 341 -18.00 -9.55 6.16
N GLU A 342 -17.57 -10.80 6.36
CA GLU A 342 -16.24 -11.11 6.90
C GLU A 342 -15.11 -10.47 6.09
N LEU A 343 -15.13 -10.62 4.76
CA LEU A 343 -14.11 -10.03 3.89
C LEU A 343 -14.09 -8.49 3.97
N VAL A 344 -15.26 -7.86 4.05
CA VAL A 344 -15.37 -6.39 4.07
C VAL A 344 -14.95 -5.82 5.42
N TYR A 345 -15.36 -6.42 6.53
CA TYR A 345 -14.94 -5.92 7.85
C TYR A 345 -13.47 -6.25 8.15
N GLY A 346 -12.96 -7.36 7.61
CA GLY A 346 -11.56 -7.77 7.78
C GLY A 346 -10.54 -6.81 7.16
N VAL A 347 -10.95 -5.97 6.21
CA VAL A 347 -10.09 -4.93 5.62
C VAL A 347 -10.19 -3.57 6.29
N MET A 348 -11.11 -3.39 7.24
CA MET A 348 -11.38 -2.13 7.94
C MET A 348 -10.71 -2.09 9.31
N ASN A 349 -10.30 -0.89 9.75
CA ASN A 349 -9.95 -0.62 11.14
C ASN A 349 -11.20 -0.28 11.99
N PRO A 350 -11.11 -0.20 13.34
CA PRO A 350 -12.28 0.03 14.19
C PRO A 350 -13.03 1.36 13.94
N GLU A 351 -12.32 2.43 13.60
CA GLU A 351 -12.94 3.73 13.30
C GLU A 351 -13.71 3.69 11.97
N GLN A 352 -13.16 3.00 10.98
CA GLN A 352 -13.81 2.73 9.70
C GLN A 352 -15.02 1.81 9.89
N GLN A 353 -14.92 0.76 10.72
CA GLN A 353 -16.06 -0.11 11.03
C GLN A 353 -17.17 0.67 11.72
N ALA A 354 -16.85 1.51 12.73
CA ALA A 354 -17.83 2.35 13.41
C ALA A 354 -18.48 3.36 12.46
N THR A 355 -17.71 3.94 11.55
CA THR A 355 -18.22 4.84 10.51
C THR A 355 -19.12 4.08 9.53
N PHE A 356 -18.70 2.90 9.09
CA PHE A 356 -19.45 2.06 8.17
C PHE A 356 -20.76 1.55 8.76
N ASP A 357 -20.75 1.17 10.04
CA ASP A 357 -21.95 0.75 10.77
C ASP A 357 -22.95 1.91 10.94
N LYS A 358 -22.46 3.15 11.04
CA LYS A 358 -23.31 4.34 11.22
C LYS A 358 -23.82 4.91 9.90
N GLU A 359 -22.95 5.06 8.92
CA GLU A 359 -23.22 5.78 7.66
C GLU A 359 -23.59 4.82 6.51
N HIS A 360 -23.40 3.50 6.70
CA HIS A 360 -23.61 2.44 5.69
C HIS A 360 -22.75 2.57 4.41
N GLU A 361 -21.81 3.51 4.38
CA GLU A 361 -20.82 3.71 3.34
C GLU A 361 -19.47 4.06 3.99
N CYS A 362 -18.38 3.52 3.45
CA CYS A 362 -17.04 3.86 3.92
C CYS A 362 -16.03 3.74 2.77
N ASN A 363 -15.25 4.80 2.56
CA ASN A 363 -14.20 4.85 1.56
C ASN A 363 -12.84 5.00 2.25
N PHE A 364 -11.88 4.16 1.88
CA PHE A 364 -10.54 4.16 2.48
C PHE A 364 -9.54 3.54 1.51
N ALA A 365 -8.26 3.54 1.88
CA ALA A 365 -7.22 2.88 1.11
C ALA A 365 -6.50 1.82 1.96
N ILE A 366 -6.17 0.69 1.35
CA ILE A 366 -5.31 -0.35 1.95
C ILE A 366 -4.00 -0.43 1.18
N ASN A 367 -2.90 -0.68 1.88
CA ASN A 367 -1.59 -0.91 1.27
C ASN A 367 -1.14 -2.34 1.55
N THR A 368 -0.95 -3.14 0.51
CA THR A 368 -0.47 -4.52 0.65
C THR A 368 0.97 -4.61 0.13
N ARG A 369 1.91 -4.89 1.04
CA ARG A 369 3.36 -4.91 0.73
C ARG A 369 3.66 -5.87 -0.44
N GLY A 370 4.12 -5.29 -1.56
CA GLY A 370 4.51 -6.02 -2.77
C GLY A 370 3.40 -6.21 -3.81
N LEU A 371 2.15 -5.85 -3.50
CA LEU A 371 1.03 -5.85 -4.44
C LEU A 371 0.58 -4.43 -4.83
N GLY A 372 0.90 -3.43 -4.01
CA GLY A 372 0.56 -2.03 -4.25
C GLY A 372 -0.53 -1.52 -3.32
N ARG A 373 -1.04 -0.33 -3.62
CA ARG A 373 -2.12 0.34 -2.89
C ARG A 373 -3.45 0.08 -3.59
N PHE A 374 -4.52 -0.09 -2.81
CA PHE A 374 -5.87 -0.29 -3.32
C PHE A 374 -6.81 0.69 -2.63
N ARG A 375 -7.66 1.35 -3.42
CA ARG A 375 -8.80 2.10 -2.91
C ARG A 375 -9.94 1.13 -2.66
N VAL A 376 -10.59 1.23 -1.51
CA VAL A 376 -11.73 0.40 -1.13
C VAL A 376 -12.94 1.31 -0.96
N SER A 377 -14.05 0.91 -1.56
CA SER A 377 -15.37 1.50 -1.35
C SER A 377 -16.31 0.42 -0.85
N SER A 378 -16.72 0.52 0.41
CA SER A 378 -17.59 -0.44 1.09
C SER A 378 -18.98 0.16 1.26
N PHE A 379 -20.02 -0.67 1.09
CA PHE A 379 -21.42 -0.23 1.07
C PHE A 379 -22.38 -1.34 1.52
N PHE A 380 -23.60 -0.95 1.88
CA PHE A 380 -24.74 -1.86 2.04
C PHE A 380 -25.62 -1.89 0.80
N GLN A 381 -25.99 -3.09 0.34
CA GLN A 381 -26.97 -3.32 -0.72
C GLN A 381 -28.02 -4.33 -0.24
N ARG A 382 -29.28 -3.91 -0.12
CA ARG A 382 -30.38 -4.77 0.38
C ARG A 382 -30.04 -5.47 1.71
N ASN A 383 -29.46 -4.72 2.64
CA ASN A 383 -28.93 -5.21 3.94
C ASN A 383 -27.79 -6.23 3.84
N LEU A 384 -27.16 -6.38 2.66
CA LEU A 384 -25.97 -7.19 2.47
C LEU A 384 -24.75 -6.30 2.27
N VAL A 385 -23.64 -6.69 2.86
CA VAL A 385 -22.39 -5.91 2.81
C VAL A 385 -21.62 -6.26 1.54
N GLY A 386 -21.10 -5.25 0.85
CA GLY A 386 -20.23 -5.40 -0.30
C GLY A 386 -19.09 -4.40 -0.29
N MET A 387 -18.07 -4.66 -1.09
CA MET A 387 -17.01 -3.70 -1.36
C MET A 387 -16.49 -3.80 -2.79
N VAL A 388 -15.98 -2.70 -3.29
CA VAL A 388 -15.21 -2.62 -4.53
C VAL A 388 -13.81 -2.12 -4.21
N LEU A 389 -12.82 -2.89 -4.61
CA LEU A 389 -11.41 -2.52 -4.53
C LEU A 389 -10.94 -2.09 -5.91
N ARG A 390 -10.28 -0.94 -6.00
CA ARG A 390 -9.61 -0.47 -7.20
C ARG A 390 -8.11 -0.41 -6.96
N ARG A 391 -7.32 -0.94 -7.89
CA ARG A 391 -5.86 -0.83 -7.82
C ARG A 391 -5.44 0.61 -8.10
N ILE A 392 -4.57 1.15 -7.25
CA ILE A 392 -3.91 2.45 -7.46
C ILE A 392 -2.59 2.18 -8.20
N GLU A 393 -2.36 2.92 -9.28
CA GLU A 393 -1.23 2.67 -10.16
C GLU A 393 0.04 3.34 -9.61
N VAL A 394 1.13 2.57 -9.58
CA VAL A 394 2.46 3.04 -9.14
C VAL A 394 3.35 3.37 -10.32
N ASN A 395 3.08 2.80 -11.50
CA ASN A 395 3.82 3.12 -12.70
C ASN A 395 3.18 4.32 -13.40
N ILE A 396 3.83 5.48 -13.28
CA ILE A 396 3.38 6.70 -13.92
C ILE A 396 3.98 6.74 -15.34
N PRO A 397 3.15 6.78 -16.40
CA PRO A 397 3.64 6.87 -17.77
C PRO A 397 4.40 8.18 -18.00
N ARG A 398 5.34 8.19 -18.95
CA ARG A 398 6.01 9.44 -19.34
C ARG A 398 5.09 10.29 -20.20
N VAL A 399 5.37 11.59 -20.26
CA VAL A 399 4.61 12.54 -21.11
C VAL A 399 4.61 12.10 -22.58
N SER A 400 5.76 11.59 -23.06
CA SER A 400 5.91 10.99 -24.39
C SER A 400 5.04 9.74 -24.60
N ASP A 401 4.90 8.88 -23.60
CA ASP A 401 4.16 7.61 -23.70
C ASP A 401 2.65 7.87 -23.85
N LEU A 402 2.18 8.99 -23.30
CA LEU A 402 0.79 9.45 -23.43
C LEU A 402 0.52 10.18 -24.76
N GLY A 403 1.54 10.43 -25.58
CA GLY A 403 1.42 11.22 -26.80
C GLY A 403 1.07 12.69 -26.54
N LEU A 404 1.39 13.21 -25.35
CA LEU A 404 1.12 14.61 -25.01
C LEU A 404 2.10 15.54 -25.73
N PRO A 405 1.69 16.77 -26.08
CA PRO A 405 2.58 17.74 -26.73
C PRO A 405 3.82 18.07 -25.87
N PRO A 406 5.01 18.27 -26.47
CA PRO A 406 6.26 18.52 -25.74
C PRO A 406 6.19 19.70 -24.76
N ILE A 407 5.38 20.71 -25.06
CA ILE A 407 5.19 21.88 -24.18
C ILE A 407 4.67 21.51 -22.78
N ILE A 408 4.04 20.35 -22.60
CA ILE A 408 3.63 19.88 -21.27
C ILE A 408 4.84 19.63 -20.36
N GLU A 409 5.97 19.18 -20.92
CA GLU A 409 7.24 19.01 -20.17
C GLU A 409 7.81 20.38 -19.76
N ASP A 410 7.79 21.36 -20.67
CA ASP A 410 8.21 22.74 -20.37
C ASP A 410 7.35 23.37 -19.27
N LEU A 411 6.03 23.17 -19.36
CA LEU A 411 5.08 23.62 -18.37
C LEU A 411 5.34 22.97 -16.99
N ALA A 412 5.72 21.69 -16.96
CA ALA A 412 6.07 20.97 -15.73
C ALA A 412 7.21 21.64 -14.96
N MET A 413 8.16 22.22 -15.70
CA MET A 413 9.37 22.84 -15.18
C MET A 413 9.21 24.33 -14.82
N THR A 414 7.99 24.88 -14.99
CA THR A 414 7.69 26.28 -14.63
C THR A 414 7.91 26.52 -13.15
N LYS A 415 8.61 27.61 -12.78
CA LYS A 415 8.95 27.87 -11.37
C LYS A 415 7.74 28.26 -10.51
N ARG A 416 6.81 29.04 -11.05
CA ARG A 416 5.67 29.62 -10.32
C ARG A 416 4.49 29.95 -11.23
N GLY A 417 3.31 30.07 -10.63
CA GLY A 417 2.07 30.41 -11.30
C GLY A 417 1.04 29.29 -11.22
N LEU A 418 -0.06 29.43 -11.96
CA LEU A 418 -1.18 28.50 -11.94
C LEU A 418 -1.28 27.76 -13.28
N ILE A 419 -1.36 26.43 -13.23
CA ILE A 419 -1.65 25.59 -14.39
C ILE A 419 -2.88 24.75 -14.09
N ILE A 420 -3.87 24.81 -14.97
CA ILE A 420 -5.17 24.15 -14.77
C ILE A 420 -5.38 23.09 -15.86
N PHE A 421 -5.62 21.85 -15.45
CA PHE A 421 -6.06 20.77 -16.33
C PHE A 421 -7.58 20.67 -16.34
N VAL A 422 -8.17 20.71 -17.53
CA VAL A 422 -9.63 20.69 -17.69
C VAL A 422 -10.09 19.56 -18.61
N GLY A 423 -11.31 19.09 -18.38
CA GLY A 423 -11.91 17.98 -19.11
C GLY A 423 -12.99 17.28 -18.29
N ALA A 424 -13.83 16.48 -18.94
CA ALA A 424 -14.83 15.66 -18.26
C ALA A 424 -14.20 14.56 -17.39
N THR A 425 -15.00 13.88 -16.56
CA THR A 425 -14.55 12.71 -15.80
C THR A 425 -14.11 11.59 -16.76
N GLY A 426 -12.99 10.92 -16.44
CA GLY A 426 -12.50 9.79 -17.26
C GLY A 426 -11.79 10.19 -18.55
N THR A 427 -11.46 11.46 -18.73
CA THR A 427 -10.65 11.97 -19.86
C THR A 427 -9.13 11.82 -19.65
N GLY A 428 -8.68 11.32 -18.50
CA GLY A 428 -7.25 11.08 -18.23
C GLY A 428 -6.49 12.27 -17.63
N LYS A 429 -7.18 13.29 -17.09
CA LYS A 429 -6.54 14.46 -16.43
C LYS A 429 -5.53 14.07 -15.36
N SER A 430 -5.92 13.20 -14.43
CA SER A 430 -5.05 12.75 -13.32
C SER A 430 -3.81 12.04 -13.84
N THR A 431 -3.95 11.25 -14.93
CA THR A 431 -2.81 10.57 -15.58
C THR A 431 -1.83 11.58 -16.17
N SER A 432 -2.31 12.56 -16.95
CA SER A 432 -1.45 13.59 -17.54
C SER A 432 -0.78 14.46 -16.49
N LEU A 433 -1.50 14.83 -15.43
CA LEU A 433 -0.99 15.60 -14.30
C LEU A 433 0.07 14.81 -13.51
N ALA A 434 -0.15 13.51 -13.29
CA ALA A 434 0.84 12.63 -12.68
C ALA A 434 2.09 12.52 -13.54
N SER A 435 1.97 12.39 -14.87
CA SER A 435 3.13 12.40 -15.78
C SER A 435 3.91 13.72 -15.71
N MET A 436 3.22 14.85 -15.61
CA MET A 436 3.82 16.18 -15.45
C MET A 436 4.60 16.31 -14.14
N ILE A 437 4.00 15.90 -13.01
CA ILE A 437 4.67 15.87 -11.70
C ILE A 437 5.83 14.88 -11.71
N GLY A 438 5.66 13.72 -12.34
CA GLY A 438 6.70 12.70 -12.51
C GLY A 438 7.91 13.24 -13.26
N HIS A 439 7.69 13.92 -14.39
CA HIS A 439 8.74 14.57 -15.17
C HIS A 439 9.50 15.61 -14.33
N ARG A 440 8.80 16.45 -13.58
CA ARG A 440 9.44 17.44 -12.69
C ARG A 440 10.24 16.77 -11.57
N ASN A 441 9.69 15.74 -10.94
CA ASN A 441 10.33 15.00 -9.86
C ASN A 441 11.62 14.30 -10.33
N GLU A 442 11.72 13.92 -11.61
CA GLU A 442 12.95 13.35 -12.19
C GLU A 442 13.99 14.41 -12.55
N ASN A 443 13.57 15.60 -12.96
CA ASN A 443 14.43 16.60 -13.60
C ASN A 443 14.68 17.86 -12.75
N SER A 444 14.16 17.94 -11.53
CA SER A 444 14.37 19.06 -10.62
C SER A 444 14.54 18.60 -9.17
N SER A 445 14.84 19.56 -8.30
CA SER A 445 14.88 19.37 -6.85
C SER A 445 13.95 20.37 -6.17
N GLY A 446 13.23 19.91 -5.15
CA GLY A 446 12.30 20.73 -4.38
C GLY A 446 11.30 19.88 -3.62
N HIS A 447 10.28 20.53 -3.08
CA HIS A 447 9.20 19.91 -2.35
C HIS A 447 7.88 20.01 -3.13
N ILE A 448 7.29 18.86 -3.45
CA ILE A 448 6.02 18.73 -4.12
C ILE A 448 4.99 18.24 -3.11
N ILE A 449 3.91 18.98 -2.91
CA ILE A 449 2.79 18.57 -2.07
C ILE A 449 1.56 18.34 -2.94
N SER A 450 0.96 17.14 -2.89
CA SER A 450 -0.35 16.89 -3.51
C SER A 450 -1.42 16.71 -2.44
N ILE A 451 -2.61 17.26 -2.71
CA ILE A 451 -3.81 17.06 -1.90
C ILE A 451 -4.87 16.48 -2.83
N GLU A 452 -5.28 15.24 -2.57
CA GLU A 452 -6.09 14.43 -3.48
C GLU A 452 -7.24 13.75 -2.74
N ASP A 453 -8.31 13.43 -3.48
CA ASP A 453 -9.50 12.75 -2.95
C ASP A 453 -10.02 11.73 -3.99
N PRO A 454 -9.45 10.52 -4.03
CA PRO A 454 -8.27 10.04 -3.31
C PRO A 454 -6.99 10.18 -4.14
N ILE A 455 -5.86 9.69 -3.62
CA ILE A 455 -4.62 9.59 -4.38
C ILE A 455 -4.77 8.55 -5.51
N GLU A 456 -4.61 8.98 -6.77
CA GLU A 456 -4.76 8.12 -7.96
C GLU A 456 -3.43 7.51 -8.43
N PHE A 457 -2.31 8.23 -8.23
CA PHE A 457 -0.97 7.80 -8.59
C PHE A 457 -0.01 8.04 -7.43
N VAL A 458 0.84 7.06 -7.13
CA VAL A 458 1.83 7.19 -6.05
C VAL A 458 3.18 7.60 -6.63
N HIS A 459 3.66 8.76 -6.19
CA HIS A 459 4.97 9.31 -6.55
C HIS A 459 6.03 8.88 -5.54
N GLN A 460 7.05 8.15 -6.02
CA GLN A 460 8.25 7.88 -5.24
C GLN A 460 9.15 9.14 -5.16
N HIS A 461 9.89 9.28 -4.07
CA HIS A 461 10.94 10.30 -3.99
C HIS A 461 12.02 10.06 -5.06
N LYS A 462 12.38 11.12 -5.79
CA LYS A 462 13.47 11.10 -6.79
C LYS A 462 14.34 12.34 -6.60
N GLY A 463 14.35 13.26 -7.56
CA GLY A 463 14.99 14.57 -7.42
C GLY A 463 14.24 15.47 -6.44
N CYS A 464 12.91 15.33 -6.35
CA CYS A 464 12.08 16.04 -5.38
C CYS A 464 11.66 15.15 -4.19
N ILE A 465 11.39 15.81 -3.07
CA ILE A 465 10.60 15.25 -1.97
C ILE A 465 9.13 15.41 -2.36
N VAL A 466 8.34 14.34 -2.22
CA VAL A 466 6.93 14.33 -2.63
C VAL A 466 6.07 13.91 -1.46
N THR A 467 5.20 14.80 -1.01
CA THR A 467 4.26 14.56 0.09
C THR A 467 2.84 14.55 -0.47
N GLN A 468 2.23 13.37 -0.53
CA GLN A 468 0.85 13.22 -0.97
C GLN A 468 -0.06 13.08 0.25
N ARG A 469 -1.16 13.83 0.27
CA ARG A 469 -2.14 13.83 1.37
C ARG A 469 -3.52 13.52 0.80
N GLU A 470 -4.11 12.43 1.29
CA GLU A 470 -5.45 12.02 0.93
C GLU A 470 -6.49 12.57 1.89
N VAL A 471 -7.53 13.21 1.34
CA VAL A 471 -8.65 13.72 2.13
C VAL A 471 -9.44 12.56 2.74
N GLY A 472 -9.75 12.66 4.03
CA GLY A 472 -10.39 11.60 4.82
C GLY A 472 -9.42 10.54 5.37
N VAL A 473 -8.13 10.60 5.03
CA VAL A 473 -7.10 9.67 5.55
C VAL A 473 -5.94 10.43 6.21
N ASP A 474 -5.26 11.31 5.46
CA ASP A 474 -4.11 12.08 5.94
C ASP A 474 -4.48 13.52 6.37
N THR A 475 -5.72 13.92 6.09
CA THR A 475 -6.26 15.25 6.39
C THR A 475 -7.80 15.19 6.36
N ASP A 476 -8.46 15.88 7.27
CA ASP A 476 -9.93 15.81 7.37
C ASP A 476 -10.65 16.45 6.16
N SER A 477 -10.07 17.51 5.59
CA SER A 477 -10.65 18.22 4.45
C SER A 477 -9.58 18.87 3.56
N PHE A 478 -9.96 19.24 2.32
CA PHE A 478 -9.14 20.07 1.44
C PHE A 478 -8.76 21.40 2.10
N GLU A 479 -9.70 22.08 2.76
CA GLU A 479 -9.46 23.38 3.39
C GLU A 479 -8.37 23.32 4.47
N ILE A 480 -8.45 22.32 5.35
CA ILE A 480 -7.45 22.11 6.40
C ILE A 480 -6.10 21.75 5.78
N ALA A 481 -6.09 20.93 4.72
CA ALA A 481 -4.87 20.57 4.03
C ALA A 481 -4.18 21.81 3.42
N LEU A 482 -4.91 22.55 2.58
CA LEU A 482 -4.44 23.73 1.86
C LEU A 482 -3.97 24.84 2.80
N LYS A 483 -4.70 25.10 3.89
CA LYS A 483 -4.32 26.09 4.91
C LYS A 483 -2.96 25.79 5.55
N ASN A 484 -2.63 24.52 5.75
CA ASN A 484 -1.38 24.11 6.37
C ASN A 484 -0.23 23.97 5.38
N THR A 485 -0.51 23.77 4.09
CA THR A 485 0.48 23.61 3.01
C THR A 485 1.51 24.74 2.97
N LEU A 486 1.10 26.01 3.16
CA LEU A 486 2.04 27.16 3.15
C LEU A 486 3.10 27.11 4.26
N ARG A 487 2.85 26.37 5.34
CA ARG A 487 3.80 26.20 6.46
C ARG A 487 4.77 25.05 6.26
N GLN A 488 4.66 24.33 5.14
CA GLN A 488 5.43 23.13 4.83
C GLN A 488 6.52 23.38 3.78
N ALA A 489 6.78 24.66 3.46
CA ALA A 489 7.76 25.08 2.46
C ALA A 489 7.68 24.29 1.13
N PRO A 490 6.52 24.23 0.46
CA PRO A 490 6.40 23.62 -0.86
C PRO A 490 7.07 24.48 -1.93
N ASP A 491 7.50 23.86 -3.02
CA ASP A 491 7.81 24.53 -4.30
C ASP A 491 6.65 24.34 -5.29
N VAL A 492 6.00 23.18 -5.24
CA VAL A 492 4.86 22.81 -6.08
C VAL A 492 3.72 22.32 -5.21
N ILE A 493 2.52 22.81 -5.50
CA ILE A 493 1.29 22.38 -4.84
C ILE A 493 0.35 21.84 -5.91
N MET A 494 -0.05 20.58 -5.76
CA MET A 494 -1.07 19.97 -6.60
C MET A 494 -2.37 19.83 -5.82
N ILE A 495 -3.45 20.35 -6.39
CA ILE A 495 -4.80 20.28 -5.85
C ILE A 495 -5.60 19.37 -6.78
N GLY A 496 -6.03 18.21 -6.27
CA GLY A 496 -6.69 17.17 -7.05
C GLY A 496 -7.82 17.70 -7.92
N GLU A 497 -8.84 18.32 -7.33
CA GLU A 497 -9.97 18.92 -8.06
C GLU A 497 -10.49 20.18 -7.36
N VAL A 498 -10.69 21.26 -8.12
CA VAL A 498 -11.31 22.49 -7.61
C VAL A 498 -12.83 22.38 -7.71
N ARG A 499 -13.48 22.25 -6.55
CA ARG A 499 -14.95 22.12 -6.44
C ARG A 499 -15.65 23.30 -5.77
N SER A 500 -14.91 24.13 -5.05
CA SER A 500 -15.44 25.24 -4.25
C SER A 500 -14.66 26.53 -4.50
N ARG A 501 -15.27 27.64 -4.09
CA ARG A 501 -14.65 28.96 -4.10
C ARG A 501 -13.37 28.98 -3.27
N GLU A 502 -13.43 28.42 -2.06
CA GLU A 502 -12.33 28.39 -1.09
C GLU A 502 -11.09 27.68 -1.65
N THR A 503 -11.29 26.54 -2.32
CA THR A 503 -10.19 25.80 -2.96
C THR A 503 -9.57 26.60 -4.11
N MET A 504 -10.38 27.32 -4.89
CA MET A 504 -9.89 28.17 -5.97
C MET A 504 -9.12 29.39 -5.45
N GLU A 505 -9.57 29.99 -4.34
CA GLU A 505 -8.86 31.08 -3.66
C GLU A 505 -7.47 30.65 -3.21
N HIS A 506 -7.36 29.45 -2.61
CA HIS A 506 -6.05 28.89 -2.24
C HIS A 506 -5.15 28.67 -3.47
N ALA A 507 -5.69 28.14 -4.56
CA ALA A 507 -4.93 27.93 -5.79
C ALA A 507 -4.35 29.25 -6.35
N LEU A 508 -5.14 30.31 -6.39
CA LEU A 508 -4.70 31.66 -6.79
C LEU A 508 -3.64 32.21 -5.83
N THR A 509 -3.89 32.10 -4.52
CA THR A 509 -2.97 32.57 -3.48
C THR A 509 -1.60 31.88 -3.58
N PHE A 510 -1.58 30.56 -3.83
CA PHE A 510 -0.33 29.81 -4.00
C PHE A 510 0.47 30.28 -5.20
N ALA A 511 -0.23 30.49 -6.33
CA ALA A 511 0.39 31.00 -7.55
C ALA A 511 0.95 32.42 -7.36
N GLU A 512 0.23 33.30 -6.65
CA GLU A 512 0.65 34.66 -6.33
C GLU A 512 1.86 34.70 -5.39
N THR A 513 1.85 33.84 -4.37
CA THR A 513 2.93 33.73 -3.36
C THR A 513 4.21 33.06 -3.89
N GLY A 514 4.26 32.76 -5.19
CA GLY A 514 5.48 32.33 -5.87
C GLY A 514 5.65 30.82 -5.99
N HIS A 515 4.61 30.02 -5.70
CA HIS A 515 4.60 28.58 -5.89
C HIS A 515 4.12 28.22 -7.30
N LEU A 516 4.45 27.03 -7.79
CA LEU A 516 3.71 26.43 -8.90
C LEU A 516 2.49 25.71 -8.34
N CYS A 517 1.30 26.19 -8.66
CA CYS A 517 0.04 25.52 -8.34
C CYS A 517 -0.48 24.76 -9.57
N LEU A 518 -0.71 23.46 -9.42
CA LEU A 518 -1.33 22.58 -10.41
C LEU A 518 -2.71 22.19 -9.89
N CYS A 519 -3.76 22.28 -10.71
CA CYS A 519 -5.07 21.78 -10.30
C CYS A 519 -5.90 21.24 -11.45
N THR A 520 -6.96 20.49 -11.14
CA THR A 520 -7.96 20.09 -12.15
C THR A 520 -9.31 20.77 -11.94
N LEU A 521 -10.03 21.00 -13.03
CA LEU A 521 -11.38 21.54 -13.05
C LEU A 521 -12.24 20.81 -14.09
N HIS A 522 -13.51 20.56 -13.80
CA HIS A 522 -14.42 20.03 -14.81
C HIS A 522 -14.90 21.14 -15.74
N ALA A 523 -14.42 21.16 -16.97
CA ALA A 523 -14.90 22.01 -18.04
C ALA A 523 -14.57 21.33 -19.37
N ASN A 524 -15.27 21.68 -20.44
CA ASN A 524 -15.03 21.02 -21.73
C ASN A 524 -13.80 21.59 -22.45
N ASN A 525 -13.53 22.88 -22.29
CA ASN A 525 -12.43 23.60 -22.94
C ASN A 525 -11.92 24.77 -22.09
N ALA A 526 -10.86 25.43 -22.56
CA ALA A 526 -10.20 26.54 -21.87
C ALA A 526 -11.16 27.69 -21.52
N ASN A 527 -11.97 28.13 -22.49
CA ASN A 527 -12.83 29.29 -22.34
C ASN A 527 -13.92 29.06 -21.29
N GLN A 528 -14.59 27.91 -21.35
CA GLN A 528 -15.62 27.54 -20.37
C GLN A 528 -15.04 27.35 -18.97
N ALA A 529 -13.77 26.93 -18.86
CA ALA A 529 -13.10 26.84 -17.57
C ALA A 529 -12.90 28.20 -16.92
N LEU A 530 -12.51 29.22 -17.67
CA LEU A 530 -12.40 30.60 -17.16
C LEU A 530 -13.74 31.13 -16.69
N ASP A 531 -14.79 30.96 -17.50
CA ASP A 531 -16.14 31.32 -17.08
C ASP A 531 -16.53 30.59 -15.79
N ARG A 532 -16.31 29.28 -15.72
CA ARG A 532 -16.63 28.48 -14.53
C ARG A 532 -15.89 28.96 -13.27
N ILE A 533 -14.61 29.33 -13.39
CA ILE A 533 -13.83 29.86 -12.27
C ILE A 533 -14.48 31.13 -11.72
N ILE A 534 -14.89 32.04 -12.59
CA ILE A 534 -15.51 33.31 -12.20
C ILE A 534 -16.85 33.10 -11.51
N HIS A 535 -17.63 32.11 -11.92
CA HIS A 535 -18.90 31.76 -11.28
C HIS A 535 -18.77 31.20 -9.86
N PHE A 536 -17.56 30.81 -9.40
CA PHE A 536 -17.34 30.53 -7.97
C PHE A 536 -17.40 31.78 -7.09
N PHE A 537 -17.20 32.96 -7.68
CA PHE A 537 -17.07 34.21 -6.97
C PHE A 537 -18.30 35.10 -7.15
N PRO A 538 -18.66 35.88 -6.12
CA PRO A 538 -19.71 36.89 -6.25
C PRO A 538 -19.26 38.00 -7.21
N SER A 539 -20.22 38.64 -7.88
CA SER A 539 -19.98 39.56 -9.00
C SER A 539 -19.16 40.79 -8.64
N ASP A 540 -19.18 41.22 -7.39
CA ASP A 540 -18.37 42.33 -6.85
C ASP A 540 -16.87 42.02 -6.83
N ARG A 541 -16.48 40.73 -6.86
CA ARG A 541 -15.08 40.30 -6.88
C ARG A 541 -14.57 39.91 -8.25
N HIS A 542 -15.42 39.86 -9.29
CA HIS A 542 -15.03 39.39 -10.63
C HIS A 542 -13.84 40.14 -11.22
N SER A 543 -13.81 41.46 -11.07
CA SER A 543 -12.70 42.29 -11.57
C SER A 543 -11.36 41.92 -10.94
N GLN A 544 -11.36 41.60 -9.64
CA GLN A 544 -10.17 41.15 -8.92
C GLN A 544 -9.73 39.77 -9.41
N ILE A 545 -10.66 38.82 -9.54
CA ILE A 545 -10.32 37.46 -9.99
C ILE A 545 -9.78 37.45 -11.42
N TRP A 546 -10.34 38.28 -12.32
CA TRP A 546 -9.78 38.45 -13.67
C TRP A 546 -8.36 39.01 -13.65
N MET A 547 -8.10 39.99 -12.78
CA MET A 547 -6.75 40.51 -12.58
C MET A 547 -5.80 39.42 -12.08
N ASP A 548 -6.19 38.68 -11.04
CA ASP A 548 -5.37 37.63 -10.44
C ASP A 548 -5.07 36.51 -11.43
N LEU A 549 -6.06 36.07 -12.21
CA LEU A 549 -5.88 35.10 -13.29
C LEU A 549 -4.94 35.64 -14.37
N SER A 550 -5.10 36.91 -14.78
CA SER A 550 -4.24 37.52 -15.81
C SER A 550 -2.77 37.55 -15.42
N LEU A 551 -2.46 37.70 -14.13
CA LEU A 551 -1.10 37.76 -13.60
C LEU A 551 -0.52 36.37 -13.32
N ASN A 552 -1.34 35.47 -12.75
CA ASN A 552 -0.86 34.24 -12.15
C ASN A 552 -1.04 33.00 -13.03
N LEU A 553 -2.02 32.98 -13.94
CA LEU A 553 -2.19 31.86 -14.88
C LEU A 553 -0.95 31.72 -15.77
N LYS A 554 -0.52 30.49 -16.00
CA LYS A 554 0.58 30.16 -16.92
C LYS A 554 0.06 29.44 -18.14
N ALA A 555 -0.73 28.41 -17.90
CA ALA A 555 -1.37 27.67 -18.96
C ALA A 555 -2.65 27.01 -18.48
N MET A 556 -3.50 26.65 -19.43
CA MET A 556 -4.65 25.82 -19.20
C MET A 556 -4.69 24.76 -20.28
N VAL A 557 -4.79 23.51 -19.85
CA VAL A 557 -4.66 22.33 -20.70
C VAL A 557 -5.98 21.58 -20.66
N ALA A 558 -6.73 21.60 -21.75
CA ALA A 558 -7.98 20.87 -21.86
C ALA A 558 -7.75 19.53 -22.55
N GLN A 559 -8.36 18.46 -22.03
CA GLN A 559 -8.13 17.09 -22.49
C GLN A 559 -9.43 16.33 -22.77
N GLN A 560 -9.45 15.64 -23.90
CA GLN A 560 -10.47 14.67 -24.29
C GLN A 560 -9.80 13.37 -24.78
N LEU A 561 -10.47 12.23 -24.60
CA LEU A 561 -10.00 10.94 -25.14
C LEU A 561 -10.86 10.53 -26.32
N VAL A 562 -10.23 10.36 -27.48
CA VAL A 562 -10.87 10.00 -28.74
C VAL A 562 -10.49 8.57 -29.11
N THR A 563 -11.44 7.79 -29.59
CA THR A 563 -11.22 6.39 -29.98
C THR A 563 -10.29 6.31 -31.20
N THR A 564 -9.35 5.37 -31.16
CA THR A 564 -8.40 5.11 -32.26
C THR A 564 -9.06 4.39 -33.44
N VAL A 565 -8.44 4.42 -34.63
CA VAL A 565 -8.96 3.76 -35.84
C VAL A 565 -9.21 2.25 -35.65
N ASP A 566 -8.38 1.59 -34.85
CA ASP A 566 -8.52 0.15 -34.56
C ASP A 566 -9.65 -0.18 -33.57
N GLY A 567 -10.25 0.82 -32.93
CA GLY A 567 -11.28 0.67 -31.90
C GLY A 567 -10.80 0.01 -30.59
N GLN A 568 -9.51 -0.29 -30.46
CA GLN A 568 -8.94 -0.97 -29.29
C GLN A 568 -8.35 0.00 -28.26
N GLY A 569 -8.07 1.25 -28.66
CA GLY A 569 -7.42 2.26 -27.83
C GLY A 569 -8.12 3.62 -27.81
N ARG A 570 -7.48 4.56 -27.12
CA ARG A 570 -7.87 5.98 -27.11
C ARG A 570 -6.63 6.85 -27.23
N ARG A 571 -6.74 7.99 -27.91
CA ARG A 571 -5.72 9.03 -27.97
C ARG A 571 -6.21 10.32 -27.33
N ALA A 572 -5.30 11.01 -26.65
CA ALA A 572 -5.60 12.29 -26.02
C ALA A 572 -5.58 13.40 -27.08
N ALA A 573 -6.73 14.04 -27.31
CA ALA A 573 -6.79 15.33 -27.95
C ALA A 573 -6.61 16.40 -26.87
N ILE A 574 -5.66 17.31 -27.08
CA ILE A 574 -5.26 18.32 -26.10
C ILE A 574 -5.46 19.71 -26.69
N GLU A 575 -6.16 20.60 -25.99
CA GLU A 575 -6.15 22.04 -26.25
C GLU A 575 -5.25 22.72 -25.22
N ILE A 576 -4.46 23.71 -25.66
CA ILE A 576 -3.46 24.39 -24.83
C ILE A 576 -3.62 25.90 -25.01
N LEU A 577 -4.01 26.56 -23.91
CA LEU A 577 -3.98 28.01 -23.76
C LEU A 577 -2.75 28.39 -22.95
N ILE A 578 -1.95 29.35 -23.44
CA ILE A 578 -0.77 29.88 -22.74
C ILE A 578 -0.98 31.35 -22.46
N ASN A 579 -0.71 31.78 -21.23
CA ASN A 579 -0.95 33.15 -20.79
C ASN A 579 0.17 34.10 -21.23
N THR A 580 0.19 34.43 -22.52
CA THR A 580 1.07 35.46 -23.10
C THR A 580 0.59 36.87 -22.74
N PRO A 581 1.37 37.94 -22.97
CA PRO A 581 0.95 39.29 -22.61
C PRO A 581 -0.40 39.72 -23.23
N LEU A 582 -0.68 39.32 -24.47
CA LEU A 582 -1.97 39.59 -25.12
C LEU A 582 -3.10 38.74 -24.54
N MET A 583 -2.83 37.45 -24.27
CA MET A 583 -3.79 36.57 -23.60
C MET A 583 -4.17 37.12 -22.21
N ALA A 584 -3.17 37.58 -21.45
CA ALA A 584 -3.35 38.18 -20.13
C ALA A 584 -4.22 39.45 -20.19
N ASP A 585 -4.05 40.29 -21.22
CA ASP A 585 -4.86 41.48 -21.40
C ASP A 585 -6.35 41.14 -21.66
N HIS A 586 -6.62 40.16 -22.52
CA HIS A 586 -7.99 39.67 -22.74
C HIS A 586 -8.60 39.04 -21.48
N ILE A 587 -7.83 38.22 -20.75
CA ILE A 587 -8.29 37.63 -19.47
C ILE A 587 -8.61 38.73 -18.46
N ARG A 588 -7.75 39.75 -18.33
CA ARG A 588 -7.97 40.87 -17.41
C ARG A 588 -9.26 41.64 -17.72
N LYS A 589 -9.60 41.78 -19.00
CA LYS A 589 -10.82 42.45 -19.46
C LYS A 589 -12.06 41.54 -19.43
N GLY A 590 -11.91 40.25 -19.16
CA GLY A 590 -12.99 39.27 -19.24
C GLY A 590 -13.45 38.97 -20.67
N GLU A 591 -12.61 39.23 -21.68
CA GLU A 591 -12.92 39.03 -23.11
C GLU A 591 -12.69 37.56 -23.53
N VAL A 592 -13.30 36.62 -22.81
CA VAL A 592 -13.08 35.16 -22.97
C VAL A 592 -13.42 34.66 -24.38
N HIS A 593 -14.35 35.32 -25.07
CA HIS A 593 -14.76 34.99 -26.43
C HIS A 593 -13.65 35.17 -27.48
N LEU A 594 -12.65 36.03 -27.23
CA LEU A 594 -11.55 36.29 -28.16
C LEU A 594 -10.41 35.26 -28.04
N LEU A 595 -10.38 34.48 -26.95
CA LEU A 595 -9.24 33.60 -26.65
C LEU A 595 -9.10 32.46 -27.66
N LYS A 596 -10.21 31.95 -28.21
CA LYS A 596 -10.19 30.84 -29.19
C LYS A 596 -9.53 31.24 -30.51
N GLU A 597 -9.83 32.44 -31.00
CA GLU A 597 -9.21 32.99 -32.20
C GLU A 597 -7.71 33.23 -31.96
N LEU A 598 -7.36 33.80 -30.80
CA LEU A 598 -5.97 34.02 -30.44
C LEU A 598 -5.17 32.71 -30.36
N MET A 599 -5.73 31.65 -29.75
CA MET A 599 -5.10 30.32 -29.71
C MET A 599 -4.87 29.76 -31.11
N THR A 600 -5.88 29.86 -31.98
CA THR A 600 -5.81 29.39 -33.38
C THR A 600 -4.63 30.01 -34.13
N ASN A 601 -4.38 31.31 -33.90
CA ASN A 601 -3.34 32.08 -34.58
C ASN A 601 -1.95 32.00 -33.91
N SER A 602 -1.84 31.41 -32.71
CA SER A 602 -0.61 31.45 -31.89
C SER A 602 0.09 30.09 -31.76
N THR A 603 -0.02 29.23 -32.76
CA THR A 603 0.54 27.86 -32.74
C THR A 603 2.06 27.82 -32.56
N GLN A 604 2.79 28.83 -33.05
CA GLN A 604 4.24 28.96 -32.86
C GLN A 604 4.66 29.13 -31.39
N GLN A 605 3.75 29.59 -30.54
CA GLN A 605 3.98 29.73 -29.10
C GLN A 605 3.61 28.45 -28.34
N GLY A 606 3.17 27.41 -29.05
CA GLY A 606 2.74 26.12 -28.48
C GLY A 606 1.27 26.05 -28.08
N MET A 607 0.47 27.07 -28.44
CA MET A 607 -0.99 27.00 -28.29
C MET A 607 -1.59 26.09 -29.36
N GLN A 608 -2.71 25.46 -29.03
CA GLN A 608 -3.50 24.72 -30.01
C GLN A 608 -4.94 24.61 -29.53
N THR A 609 -5.90 24.67 -30.44
CA THR A 609 -7.32 24.40 -30.14
C THR A 609 -7.63 22.91 -30.24
N PHE A 610 -8.76 22.47 -29.68
CA PHE A 610 -9.20 21.08 -29.83
C PHE A 610 -9.34 20.68 -31.30
N ASP A 611 -9.95 21.54 -32.12
CA ASP A 611 -10.19 21.25 -33.52
C ASP A 611 -8.86 21.10 -34.30
N GLN A 612 -7.83 21.89 -33.98
CA GLN A 612 -6.48 21.72 -34.53
C GLN A 612 -5.82 20.40 -34.09
N ALA A 613 -5.97 20.03 -32.81
CA ALA A 613 -5.45 18.76 -32.29
C ALA A 613 -6.14 17.55 -32.93
N LEU A 614 -7.46 17.59 -33.08
CA LEU A 614 -8.25 16.56 -33.76
C LEU A 614 -7.88 16.43 -35.23
N TYR A 615 -7.71 17.55 -35.93
CA TYR A 615 -7.23 17.55 -37.31
C TYR A 615 -5.87 16.86 -37.43
N LYS A 616 -4.93 17.17 -36.52
CA LYS A 616 -3.60 16.54 -36.49
C LYS A 616 -3.69 15.02 -36.29
N LEU A 617 -4.43 14.57 -35.28
CA LEU A 617 -4.62 13.14 -35.01
C LEU A 617 -5.27 12.40 -36.18
N TYR A 618 -6.24 13.04 -36.85
CA TYR A 618 -6.86 12.50 -38.06
C TYR A 618 -5.87 12.43 -39.23
N ALA A 619 -5.10 13.50 -39.46
CA ALA A 619 -4.12 13.57 -40.55
C ALA A 619 -2.96 12.58 -40.38
N GLU A 620 -2.63 12.21 -39.14
CA GLU A 620 -1.67 11.17 -38.76
C GLU A 620 -2.26 9.74 -38.84
N GLY A 621 -3.56 9.62 -39.12
CA GLY A 621 -4.25 8.33 -39.26
C GLY A 621 -4.54 7.63 -37.93
N GLU A 622 -4.49 8.35 -36.81
CA GLU A 622 -4.68 7.76 -35.47
C GLU A 622 -6.16 7.64 -35.07
N ILE A 623 -7.02 8.51 -35.60
CA ILE A 623 -8.47 8.53 -35.33
C ILE A 623 -9.28 8.57 -36.63
N THR A 624 -10.52 8.08 -36.59
CA THR A 624 -11.43 8.12 -37.75
C THR A 624 -12.04 9.51 -37.94
N TYR A 625 -12.46 9.82 -39.17
CA TYR A 625 -13.20 11.06 -39.48
C TYR A 625 -14.43 11.24 -38.57
N ASP A 626 -15.23 10.18 -38.40
CA ASP A 626 -16.42 10.24 -37.56
C ASP A 626 -16.09 10.51 -36.09
N SER A 627 -15.01 9.89 -35.56
CA SER A 627 -14.56 10.12 -34.19
C SER A 627 -14.04 11.54 -33.98
N ALA A 628 -13.34 12.09 -34.98
CA ALA A 628 -12.85 13.46 -34.96
C ALA A 628 -14.01 14.47 -34.95
N ILE A 629 -14.99 14.32 -35.84
CA ILE A 629 -16.15 15.21 -35.94
C ILE A 629 -17.04 15.13 -34.69
N ALA A 630 -17.24 13.93 -34.14
CA ALA A 630 -18.06 13.74 -32.93
C ALA A 630 -17.45 14.39 -31.68
N SER A 631 -16.13 14.59 -31.66
CA SER A 631 -15.39 15.17 -30.54
C SER A 631 -15.03 16.65 -30.75
N ALA A 632 -15.40 17.23 -31.90
CA ALA A 632 -15.04 18.60 -32.27
C ALA A 632 -15.83 19.63 -31.46
N ASP A 633 -15.18 20.74 -31.11
CA ASP A 633 -15.85 21.91 -30.57
C ASP A 633 -16.66 22.61 -31.68
N SER A 634 -16.09 22.68 -32.89
CA SER A 634 -16.74 23.20 -34.08
C SER A 634 -16.67 22.18 -35.22
N PRO A 635 -17.69 21.31 -35.36
CA PRO A 635 -17.75 20.31 -36.43
C PRO A 635 -17.57 20.91 -37.84
N ASN A 636 -18.08 22.12 -38.07
CA ASN A 636 -17.99 22.77 -39.38
C ASN A 636 -16.56 23.25 -39.67
N ASP A 637 -15.88 23.85 -38.69
CA ASP A 637 -14.51 24.32 -38.87
C ASP A 637 -13.54 23.14 -39.05
N LEU A 638 -13.75 22.05 -38.29
CA LEU A 638 -12.96 20.84 -38.46
C LEU A 638 -13.16 20.20 -39.84
N ARG A 639 -14.39 20.17 -40.36
CA ARG A 639 -14.65 19.71 -41.75
C ARG A 639 -13.91 20.56 -42.77
N LEU A 640 -13.91 21.88 -42.59
CA LEU A 640 -13.21 22.80 -43.47
C LEU A 640 -11.69 22.56 -43.43
N MET A 641 -11.12 22.40 -42.23
CA MET A 641 -9.70 22.09 -42.04
C MET A 641 -9.31 20.76 -42.72
N ILE A 642 -10.13 19.71 -42.55
CA ILE A 642 -9.91 18.42 -43.19
C ILE A 642 -9.93 18.55 -44.72
N LYS A 643 -10.90 19.31 -45.27
CA LYS A 643 -11.02 19.51 -46.72
C LYS A 643 -9.84 20.29 -47.31
N LEU A 644 -9.50 21.44 -46.72
CA LEU A 644 -8.37 22.26 -47.16
C LEU A 644 -7.02 21.53 -46.99
N GLY A 645 -6.91 20.69 -45.97
CA GLY A 645 -5.77 19.81 -45.75
C GLY A 645 -5.63 18.68 -46.78
N ALA A 646 -6.74 18.19 -47.33
CA ALA A 646 -6.74 17.21 -48.42
C ALA A 646 -6.33 17.87 -49.74
N ASP A 647 -6.86 19.07 -50.03
CA ASP A 647 -6.56 19.85 -51.25
C ASP A 647 -5.08 20.31 -51.30
N SER A 648 -4.41 20.46 -50.16
CA SER A 648 -2.97 20.78 -50.08
C SER A 648 -2.05 19.56 -50.21
N LYS A 649 -2.56 18.33 -49.99
CA LYS A 649 -1.85 17.08 -50.27
C LYS A 649 -2.00 16.62 -51.72
N SER A 650 -3.01 17.11 -52.45
CA SER A 650 -3.11 16.96 -53.91
C SER A 650 -2.23 17.99 -54.62
N ASN A 651 -1.05 17.57 -55.07
CA ASN A 651 -0.19 18.41 -55.90
C ASN A 651 -0.85 18.64 -57.28
N PRO A 652 -0.79 19.85 -57.87
CA PRO A 652 -1.40 20.19 -59.16
C PRO A 652 -0.55 19.72 -60.35
N MET A 653 -0.32 18.41 -60.47
CA MET A 653 0.45 17.82 -61.56
C MET A 653 -0.14 16.54 -62.15
N GLU A 654 -1.47 16.41 -62.13
CA GLU A 654 -2.22 15.51 -63.01
C GLU A 654 -3.35 16.30 -63.68
N GLY A 655 -2.94 17.30 -64.46
CA GLY A 655 -3.77 17.85 -65.51
C GLY A 655 -3.50 17.07 -66.78
N VAL A 656 -4.57 16.50 -67.35
CA VAL A 656 -4.67 15.94 -68.70
C VAL A 656 -4.14 14.51 -68.86
N ASP A 657 -4.94 13.51 -68.49
CA ASP A 657 -5.33 12.47 -69.45
C ASP A 657 -6.50 11.63 -68.90
N HIS A 658 -7.34 11.15 -69.81
CA HIS A 658 -8.57 10.36 -69.62
C HIS A 658 -9.88 11.13 -69.40
N LEU A 659 -10.24 11.91 -70.43
CA LEU A 659 -11.62 11.91 -70.91
C LEU A 659 -11.88 10.58 -71.64
N SER A 660 -12.67 9.70 -71.04
CA SER A 660 -13.38 8.65 -71.78
C SER A 660 -14.82 8.59 -71.29
N ILE A 661 -15.73 8.89 -72.21
CA ILE A 661 -17.18 8.77 -72.09
C ILE A 661 -17.56 7.34 -72.50
N GLU A 662 -18.33 6.66 -71.66
CA GLU A 662 -19.32 5.61 -72.00
C GLU A 662 -20.11 5.35 -70.70
N ALA A 663 -21.34 5.85 -70.56
CA ALA A 663 -22.63 5.35 -71.05
C ALA A 663 -23.19 4.17 -70.22
N ASP A 664 -24.43 4.36 -69.80
CA ASP A 664 -25.28 3.59 -68.88
C ASP A 664 -25.26 2.06 -69.03
N GLU A 665 -25.41 1.35 -67.91
CA GLU A 665 -26.32 0.19 -67.81
C GLU A 665 -26.68 -0.10 -66.34
N ASP A 666 -27.96 0.12 -66.00
CA ASP A 666 -28.66 -0.48 -64.87
C ASP A 666 -28.80 -1.99 -65.10
N GLU A 667 -28.48 -2.82 -64.10
CA GLU A 667 -29.34 -3.97 -63.76
C GLU A 667 -29.02 -4.59 -62.40
N ALA A 668 -30.10 -4.93 -61.69
CA ALA A 668 -30.13 -5.53 -60.37
C ALA A 668 -29.92 -7.05 -60.41
N ALA A 669 -29.30 -7.64 -59.37
CA ALA A 669 -29.68 -8.95 -58.82
C ALA A 669 -28.90 -9.34 -57.55
N PHE A 670 -29.65 -9.59 -56.47
CA PHE A 670 -29.59 -10.78 -55.59
C PHE A 670 -28.24 -11.50 -55.33
N SER A 671 -27.86 -11.66 -54.05
CA SER A 671 -28.17 -12.90 -53.28
C SER A 671 -27.50 -12.96 -51.90
N PHE A 672 -28.05 -13.86 -51.09
CA PHE A 672 -27.86 -14.10 -49.66
C PHE A 672 -26.54 -14.79 -49.24
N ARG A 673 -26.16 -14.55 -47.97
CA ARG A 673 -25.52 -15.45 -46.97
C ARG A 673 -24.29 -16.28 -47.38
N ARG A 674 -23.21 -16.07 -46.62
CA ARG A 674 -22.87 -16.97 -45.51
C ARG A 674 -22.21 -16.22 -44.36
#